data_AF-A0A060NSX1-F1
#
_entry.id   AF-A0A060NSX1-F1
#
_cell.length_a   1.000
_cell.length_b   1.000
_cell.length_c   1.000
_cell.angle_alpha   90.00
_cell.angle_beta   90.00
_cell.angle_gamma   90.00
#
_symmetry.space_group_name_H-M   'P 1'
#
loop_
_entity.id
_entity.type
_entity.pdbx_description
1 polymer ?
#
loop_
_entity_poly.entity_id
_entity_poly.type
_entity_poly.pdbx_seq_one_letter_code
_entity_poly.pdbx_strand_id
1 'polypeptide(L)'
;MKNVLRSLEDKSLKDARDPQALDVAFPKEGELAHLWREYKKTLYAVPGEATDGISTVRWASTAPAEVVWNSQLAVDQRVGAEFFKHVPGMFTGLGVIGTFFGLIEGLRRFEVSADADVVRGSLESLMHSVGEAFLISAAAITLAIVVTFVEKLVLTNLYGKVDAIASSLDRRFQAAVAEKFLELTAAHTEETATQLKHLKGELLKDLRPILQDLSDKHTATLERLATALQERLTEGTHTQIEAARDNNLALGSTISSAITGSLAAPLHDIKTAVQQASGDQSAAAINMLQDVMTSFSQKLNDLFGGQISGINELNQRTAQTMQDAVTKLNELAVALQDAGKVSSDEMTKRMAEAIEKMEQRQESINTRTMELVDQINTLVASSQTETSAKVQSTLQTLGEQMGGMLQKFQTEQRDAMDAGRKREQETNERTQSAVSGLMGSVEQLVQQIATASTKMQESTASLGATTTLAISRLSVGADQINTASRNFTAASDKVAGAMNQAATVTTKLSDLTTSLTVAASSLHQGVQDYKVHRDSVGKLVSELNGLVANAKTDVSITSDVLRRIEAAAKELSKAQVQTEQFMAGVANVLAKAHESFREAMLKTVQDNTHDFHTKLSSAVALLGTSIKELDDVLSTATPKERSK
;
A
#
# COMPACT_ATOMS: atom_id res chain seq x y z
N MET A 1 8.05 -26.20 20.98
CA MET A 1 7.73 -27.26 20.00
C MET A 1 7.63 -28.65 20.63
N LYS A 2 8.71 -29.27 21.15
CA LYS A 2 8.63 -30.62 21.76
C LYS A 2 7.56 -30.75 22.86
N ASN A 3 7.48 -29.79 23.78
CA ASN A 3 6.47 -29.79 24.85
C ASN A 3 5.05 -29.57 24.32
N VAL A 4 4.89 -28.76 23.27
CA VAL A 4 3.59 -28.53 22.61
C VAL A 4 3.11 -29.81 21.94
N LEU A 5 3.98 -30.48 21.16
CA LEU A 5 3.65 -31.76 20.52
C LEU A 5 3.25 -32.81 21.55
N ARG A 6 4.03 -32.93 22.64
CA ARG A 6 3.74 -33.88 23.73
C ARG A 6 2.41 -33.57 24.43
N SER A 7 2.05 -32.29 24.57
CA SER A 7 0.77 -31.88 25.17
C SER A 7 -0.40 -32.13 24.22
N LEU A 8 -0.20 -31.93 22.90
CA LEU A 8 -1.19 -32.24 21.88
C LEU A 8 -1.40 -33.76 21.69
N GLU A 9 -0.42 -34.58 22.03
CA GLU A 9 -0.51 -36.05 21.98
C GLU A 9 -0.99 -36.69 23.30
N ASP A 10 -1.13 -35.90 24.37
CA ASP A 10 -1.58 -36.40 25.67
C ASP A 10 -3.04 -36.87 25.61
N LYS A 11 -3.37 -37.96 26.33
CA LYS A 11 -4.68 -38.64 26.24
C LYS A 11 -5.86 -37.71 26.56
N SER A 12 -5.65 -36.71 27.42
CA SER A 12 -6.65 -35.71 27.81
C SER A 12 -6.99 -34.72 26.69
N LEU A 13 -6.01 -34.43 25.83
CA LEU A 13 -6.12 -33.41 24.78
C LEU A 13 -6.14 -34.01 23.38
N LYS A 14 -5.83 -35.30 23.21
CA LYS A 14 -5.74 -35.97 21.91
C LYS A 14 -7.02 -35.86 21.06
N ASP A 15 -8.18 -35.92 21.70
CA ASP A 15 -9.49 -35.85 21.06
C ASP A 15 -10.21 -34.50 21.24
N ALA A 16 -9.55 -33.53 21.88
CA ALA A 16 -10.11 -32.20 22.08
C ALA A 16 -10.27 -31.47 20.73
N ARG A 17 -11.51 -31.12 20.40
CA ARG A 17 -11.90 -30.37 19.19
C ARG A 17 -12.37 -28.94 19.49
N ASP A 18 -12.18 -28.49 20.72
CA ASP A 18 -12.46 -27.12 21.15
C ASP A 18 -11.15 -26.31 21.17
N PRO A 19 -11.08 -25.18 20.45
CA PRO A 19 -9.93 -24.28 20.50
C PRO A 19 -9.58 -23.82 21.92
N GLN A 20 -10.55 -23.64 22.82
CA GLN A 20 -10.27 -23.20 24.19
C GLN A 20 -9.62 -24.30 25.04
N ALA A 21 -10.01 -25.57 24.83
CA ALA A 21 -9.38 -26.70 25.50
C ALA A 21 -7.91 -26.87 25.08
N LEU A 22 -7.58 -26.52 23.84
CA LEU A 22 -6.21 -26.60 23.31
C LEU A 22 -5.30 -25.46 23.77
N ASP A 23 -5.82 -24.37 24.34
CA ASP A 23 -4.99 -23.26 24.85
C ASP A 23 -3.97 -23.74 25.90
N VAL A 24 -4.28 -24.82 26.64
CA VAL A 24 -3.38 -25.43 27.64
C VAL A 24 -2.16 -26.11 27.01
N ALA A 25 -2.26 -26.56 25.76
CA ALA A 25 -1.16 -27.23 25.05
C ALA A 25 -0.09 -26.24 24.55
N PHE A 26 -0.43 -24.96 24.44
CA PHE A 26 0.45 -23.91 23.93
C PHE A 26 0.96 -23.03 25.08
N PRO A 27 2.19 -22.50 25.00
CA PRO A 27 2.69 -21.54 25.98
C PRO A 27 1.84 -20.26 25.98
N LYS A 28 1.75 -19.57 27.12
CA LYS A 28 0.99 -18.32 27.24
C LYS A 28 1.67 -17.13 26.56
N GLU A 29 2.99 -17.15 26.46
CA GLU A 29 3.81 -16.05 25.93
C GLU A 29 4.83 -16.55 24.91
N GLY A 30 5.25 -15.64 24.01
CA GLY A 30 6.22 -15.88 22.95
C GLY A 30 5.62 -16.26 21.59
N GLU A 31 6.48 -16.46 20.60
CA GLU A 31 6.10 -16.67 19.18
C GLU A 31 5.19 -17.89 18.96
N LEU A 32 5.39 -19.01 19.67
CA LEU A 32 4.50 -20.18 19.54
C LEU A 32 3.07 -19.87 20.05
N ALA A 33 2.95 -18.96 21.02
CA ALA A 33 1.66 -18.46 21.50
C ALA A 33 1.03 -17.47 20.50
N HIS A 34 1.86 -16.72 19.76
CA HIS A 34 1.41 -15.87 18.67
C HIS A 34 0.84 -16.70 17.52
N LEU A 35 1.60 -17.68 17.03
CA LEU A 35 1.17 -18.59 15.96
C LEU A 35 -0.13 -19.34 16.32
N TRP A 36 -0.27 -19.79 17.57
CA TRP A 36 -1.53 -20.39 18.04
C TRP A 36 -2.70 -19.39 18.04
N ARG A 37 -2.51 -18.17 18.55
CA ARG A 37 -3.55 -17.12 18.53
C ARG A 37 -3.96 -16.75 17.11
N GLU A 38 -3.01 -16.73 16.19
CA GLU A 38 -3.25 -16.38 14.79
C GLU A 38 -4.02 -17.50 14.07
N TYR A 39 -3.67 -18.76 14.31
CA TYR A 39 -4.45 -19.90 13.82
C TYR A 39 -5.85 -19.96 14.46
N LYS A 40 -6.00 -19.63 15.76
CA LYS A 40 -7.32 -19.60 16.41
C LYS A 40 -8.31 -18.64 15.74
N LYS A 41 -7.82 -17.58 15.08
CA LYS A 41 -8.66 -16.64 14.31
C LYS A 41 -9.22 -17.26 13.02
N THR A 42 -8.62 -18.33 12.50
CA THR A 42 -9.13 -19.05 11.31
C THR A 42 -10.20 -20.07 11.68
N LEU A 43 -10.43 -20.31 12.97
CA LEU A 43 -11.38 -21.29 13.46
C LEU A 43 -12.76 -20.65 13.69
N TYR A 44 -13.81 -21.33 13.24
CA TYR A 44 -15.19 -20.91 13.43
C TYR A 44 -16.10 -22.06 13.82
N ALA A 45 -17.18 -21.73 14.52
CA ALA A 45 -18.19 -22.67 15.01
C ALA A 45 -19.18 -23.00 13.89
N VAL A 46 -19.33 -24.28 13.58
CA VAL A 46 -20.31 -24.84 12.65
C VAL A 46 -21.32 -25.66 13.44
N PRO A 47 -22.64 -25.48 13.24
CA PRO A 47 -23.63 -26.37 13.82
C PRO A 47 -23.45 -27.78 13.26
N GLY A 48 -23.19 -28.76 14.13
CA GLY A 48 -23.13 -30.18 13.77
C GLY A 48 -24.41 -30.88 14.22
N GLU A 49 -25.02 -31.62 13.30
CA GLU A 49 -26.07 -32.58 13.64
C GLU A 49 -25.42 -33.82 14.27
N ALA A 50 -25.71 -34.07 15.55
CA ALA A 50 -25.44 -35.36 16.16
C ALA A 50 -26.62 -36.31 15.89
N THR A 51 -26.31 -37.59 15.73
CA THR A 51 -27.25 -38.69 15.45
C THR A 51 -28.35 -38.84 16.53
N ASP A 52 -28.18 -38.21 17.69
CA ASP A 52 -29.07 -38.27 18.86
C ASP A 52 -29.91 -36.99 19.07
N GLY A 53 -29.98 -36.07 18.10
CA GLY A 53 -30.84 -34.88 18.16
C GLY A 53 -30.34 -33.73 19.07
N ILE A 54 -29.11 -33.83 19.61
CA ILE A 54 -28.45 -32.76 20.36
C ILE A 54 -27.51 -32.00 19.40
N SER A 55 -27.78 -30.72 19.17
CA SER A 55 -26.92 -29.85 18.36
C SER A 55 -25.54 -29.69 19.02
N THR A 56 -24.50 -30.22 18.39
CA THR A 56 -23.11 -30.09 18.88
C THR A 56 -22.37 -29.09 18.01
N VAL A 57 -21.63 -28.15 18.63
CA VAL A 57 -20.81 -27.19 17.89
C VAL A 57 -19.56 -27.90 17.39
N ARG A 58 -19.39 -28.00 16.07
CA ARG A 58 -18.18 -28.52 15.42
C ARG A 58 -17.32 -27.34 14.97
N TRP A 59 -16.06 -27.29 15.38
CA TRP A 59 -15.14 -26.25 14.92
C TRP A 59 -14.48 -26.64 13.60
N ALA A 60 -14.44 -25.71 12.64
CA ALA A 60 -13.78 -25.87 11.35
C ALA A 60 -12.79 -24.73 11.10
N SER A 61 -11.76 -24.99 10.29
CA SER A 61 -10.80 -23.96 9.87
C SER A 61 -11.17 -23.40 8.50
N THR A 62 -10.91 -22.11 8.28
CA THR A 62 -11.01 -21.45 6.95
C THR A 62 -9.76 -21.68 6.09
N ALA A 63 -8.65 -22.12 6.68
CA ALA A 63 -7.39 -22.37 5.98
C ALA A 63 -6.61 -23.54 6.61
N PRO A 64 -5.75 -24.23 5.84
CA PRO A 64 -4.83 -25.24 6.39
C PRO A 64 -3.91 -24.65 7.45
N ALA A 65 -3.59 -25.43 8.48
CA ALA A 65 -2.72 -25.02 9.58
C ALA A 65 -1.31 -24.67 9.11
N GLU A 66 -0.81 -25.30 8.04
CA GLU A 66 0.50 -25.03 7.45
C GLU A 66 0.69 -23.57 7.00
N VAL A 67 -0.40 -22.86 6.69
CA VAL A 67 -0.33 -21.43 6.29
C VAL A 67 0.18 -20.57 7.45
N VAL A 68 -0.25 -20.87 8.67
CA VAL A 68 0.16 -20.15 9.89
C VAL A 68 1.35 -20.83 10.53
N TRP A 69 1.33 -22.15 10.65
CA TRP A 69 2.39 -22.99 11.20
C TRP A 69 3.38 -23.38 10.09
N ASN A 70 4.06 -22.40 9.52
CA ASN A 70 5.10 -22.65 8.53
C ASN A 70 6.51 -22.72 9.17
N SER A 71 7.39 -23.49 8.54
CA SER A 71 8.77 -23.71 8.95
C SER A 71 9.61 -22.43 8.98
N GLN A 72 9.29 -21.47 8.12
CA GLN A 72 10.05 -20.24 7.96
C GLN A 72 9.86 -19.27 9.14
N LEU A 73 8.61 -19.05 9.58
CA LEU A 73 8.28 -18.24 10.76
C LEU A 73 8.59 -18.99 12.06
N ALA A 74 8.32 -20.30 12.13
CA ALA A 74 8.44 -21.05 13.37
C ALA A 74 9.90 -21.44 13.72
N VAL A 75 10.77 -21.61 12.73
CA VAL A 75 12.13 -22.15 12.91
C VAL A 75 13.22 -21.21 12.38
N ASP A 76 13.17 -20.80 11.11
CA ASP A 76 14.29 -20.13 10.45
C ASP A 76 14.65 -18.79 11.08
N GLN A 77 13.63 -17.98 11.38
CA GLN A 77 13.81 -16.66 12.01
C GLN A 77 14.38 -16.76 13.44
N ARG A 78 14.28 -17.93 14.08
CA ARG A 78 14.52 -18.07 15.53
C ARG A 78 15.78 -18.84 15.88
N VAL A 79 16.12 -19.84 15.08
CA VAL A 79 17.38 -20.59 15.23
C VAL A 79 18.56 -19.79 14.67
N GLY A 80 18.29 -18.69 13.93
CA GLY A 80 19.32 -18.00 13.16
C GLY A 80 19.93 -18.97 12.16
N ALA A 81 19.08 -19.79 11.51
CA ALA A 81 19.52 -20.86 10.62
C ALA A 81 20.46 -20.33 9.53
N GLU A 82 20.27 -19.08 9.11
CA GLU A 82 21.14 -18.37 8.17
C GLU A 82 22.58 -18.18 8.69
N PHE A 83 22.76 -17.84 9.97
CA PHE A 83 24.10 -17.74 10.57
C PHE A 83 24.81 -19.10 10.57
N PHE A 84 24.11 -20.16 10.99
CA PHE A 84 24.70 -21.50 11.07
C PHE A 84 25.10 -22.07 9.71
N LYS A 85 24.39 -21.71 8.62
CA LYS A 85 24.79 -22.07 7.25
C LYS A 85 26.18 -21.55 6.85
N HIS A 86 26.65 -20.48 7.46
CA HIS A 86 27.97 -19.88 7.16
C HIS A 86 29.09 -20.39 8.08
N VAL A 87 28.77 -21.01 9.21
CA VAL A 87 29.76 -21.52 10.18
C VAL A 87 30.73 -22.54 9.59
N PRO A 88 30.31 -23.52 8.77
CA PRO A 88 31.23 -24.43 8.10
C PRO A 88 32.26 -23.70 7.22
N GLY A 89 31.82 -22.67 6.49
CA GLY A 89 32.70 -21.83 5.68
C GLY A 89 33.70 -21.02 6.50
N MET A 90 33.31 -20.58 7.70
CA MET A 90 34.23 -19.92 8.63
C MET A 90 35.30 -20.89 9.14
N PHE A 91 34.94 -22.13 9.49
CA PHE A 91 35.91 -23.15 9.92
C PHE A 91 36.88 -23.54 8.80
N THR A 92 36.39 -23.76 7.57
CA THR A 92 37.29 -24.07 6.44
C THR A 92 38.23 -22.89 6.14
N GLY A 93 37.72 -21.66 6.18
CA GLY A 93 38.54 -20.45 6.05
C GLY A 93 39.62 -20.37 7.14
N LEU A 94 39.26 -20.64 8.40
CA LEU A 94 40.22 -20.68 9.51
C LEU A 94 41.31 -21.75 9.30
N GLY A 95 40.93 -22.92 8.78
CA GLY A 95 41.86 -24.00 8.43
C GLY A 95 42.85 -23.58 7.34
N VAL A 96 42.38 -22.93 6.28
CA VAL A 96 43.24 -22.40 5.21
C VAL A 96 44.22 -21.36 5.77
N ILE A 97 43.74 -20.41 6.59
CA ILE A 97 44.59 -19.40 7.23
C ILE A 97 45.64 -20.07 8.13
N GLY A 98 45.26 -21.08 8.92
CA GLY A 98 46.20 -21.84 9.75
C GLY A 98 47.26 -22.57 8.92
N THR A 99 46.87 -23.11 7.77
CA THR A 99 47.81 -23.79 6.85
C THR A 99 48.84 -22.81 6.29
N PHE A 100 48.38 -21.63 5.84
CA PHE A 100 49.24 -20.55 5.38
C PHE A 100 50.17 -20.05 6.49
N PHE A 101 49.66 -19.89 7.71
CA PHE A 101 50.48 -19.45 8.85
C PHE A 101 51.60 -20.44 9.16
N GLY A 102 51.30 -21.75 9.18
CA GLY A 102 52.32 -22.79 9.40
C GLY A 102 53.35 -22.90 8.26
N LEU A 103 52.94 -22.62 7.02
CA LEU A 103 53.88 -22.49 5.89
C LEU A 103 54.81 -21.27 6.05
N ILE A 104 54.26 -20.12 6.45
CA ILE A 104 55.04 -18.89 6.67
C ILE A 104 56.06 -19.10 7.80
N GLU A 105 55.65 -19.67 8.93
CA GLU A 105 56.56 -19.94 10.06
C GLU A 105 57.64 -20.97 9.69
N GLY A 106 57.27 -22.01 8.94
CA GLY A 106 58.22 -23.00 8.43
C GLY A 106 59.27 -22.39 7.51
N LEU A 107 58.85 -21.53 6.57
CA LEU A 107 59.77 -20.82 5.66
C LEU A 107 60.66 -19.81 6.40
N ARG A 108 60.16 -19.19 7.48
CA ARG A 108 60.95 -18.25 8.29
C ARG A 108 62.11 -18.92 9.01
N ARG A 109 61.97 -20.21 9.34
CA ARG A 109 63.01 -21.02 10.02
C ARG A 109 63.93 -21.75 9.03
N PHE A 110 63.69 -21.63 7.73
CA PHE A 110 64.48 -22.29 6.71
C PHE A 110 65.77 -21.52 6.44
N GLU A 111 66.91 -22.06 6.88
CA GLU A 111 68.24 -21.53 6.60
C GLU A 111 68.88 -22.23 5.39
N VAL A 112 69.47 -21.41 4.50
CA VAL A 112 70.27 -21.86 3.36
C VAL A 112 71.75 -21.70 3.72
N SER A 113 72.47 -22.81 3.85
CA SER A 113 73.89 -22.85 4.19
C SER A 113 74.66 -23.74 3.20
N ALA A 114 75.98 -23.56 3.13
CA ALA A 114 76.87 -24.45 2.37
C ALA A 114 77.10 -25.80 3.09
N ASP A 115 76.75 -25.86 4.38
CA ASP A 115 76.87 -27.06 5.20
C ASP A 115 75.63 -27.96 5.05
N ALA A 116 75.84 -29.19 4.58
CA ALA A 116 74.77 -30.11 4.23
C ALA A 116 73.93 -30.52 5.45
N ASP A 117 74.52 -30.59 6.65
CA ASP A 117 73.81 -30.96 7.87
C ASP A 117 72.84 -29.85 8.34
N VAL A 118 73.22 -28.57 8.15
CA VAL A 118 72.38 -27.41 8.49
C VAL A 118 71.16 -27.34 7.57
N VAL A 119 71.36 -27.56 6.27
CA VAL A 119 70.26 -27.59 5.29
C VAL A 119 69.32 -28.78 5.55
N ARG A 120 69.85 -29.93 5.96
CA ARG A 120 69.04 -31.11 6.26
C ARG A 120 68.16 -30.89 7.50
N GLY A 121 68.72 -30.27 8.55
CA GLY A 121 67.97 -29.90 9.76
C GLY A 121 66.92 -28.81 9.51
N SER A 122 67.23 -27.81 8.67
CA SER A 122 66.27 -26.75 8.31
C SER A 122 65.12 -27.30 7.44
N LEU A 123 65.41 -28.27 6.57
CA LEU A 123 64.39 -28.97 5.77
C LEU A 123 63.50 -29.87 6.64
N GLU A 124 64.06 -30.57 7.63
CA GLU A 124 63.29 -31.38 8.58
C GLU A 124 62.31 -30.52 9.41
N SER A 125 62.80 -29.38 9.92
CA SER A 125 61.98 -28.39 10.63
C SER A 125 60.86 -27.82 9.75
N LEU A 126 61.16 -27.50 8.48
CA LEU A 126 60.17 -27.06 7.50
C LEU A 126 59.10 -28.14 7.27
N MET A 127 59.51 -29.39 7.04
CA MET A 127 58.59 -30.50 6.81
C MET A 127 57.68 -30.75 8.01
N HIS A 128 58.20 -30.62 9.24
CA HIS A 128 57.40 -30.76 10.45
C HIS A 128 56.39 -29.61 10.62
N SER A 129 56.79 -28.36 10.36
CA SER A 129 55.91 -27.18 10.41
C SER A 129 54.77 -27.29 9.39
N VAL A 130 55.10 -27.71 8.17
CA VAL A 130 54.10 -27.93 7.12
C VAL A 130 53.16 -29.08 7.50
N GLY A 131 53.69 -30.17 8.05
CA GLY A 131 52.90 -31.32 8.53
C GLY A 131 51.89 -30.93 9.61
N GLU A 132 52.30 -30.17 10.62
CA GLU A 132 51.40 -29.66 11.67
C GLU A 132 50.32 -28.72 11.10
N ALA A 133 50.69 -27.88 10.13
CA ALA A 133 49.75 -26.97 9.45
C ALA A 133 48.66 -27.74 8.69
N PHE A 134 49.01 -28.85 8.03
CA PHE A 134 48.05 -29.73 7.38
C PHE A 134 47.11 -30.43 8.37
N LEU A 135 47.60 -30.83 9.55
CA LEU A 135 46.76 -31.41 10.60
C LEU A 135 45.72 -30.40 11.11
N ILE A 136 46.08 -29.13 11.28
CA ILE A 136 45.15 -28.06 11.65
C ILE A 136 44.05 -27.90 10.58
N SER A 137 44.42 -27.95 9.30
CA SER A 137 43.47 -27.89 8.18
C SER A 137 42.51 -29.09 8.17
N ALA A 138 43.04 -30.30 8.38
CA ALA A 138 42.24 -31.52 8.47
C ALA A 138 41.25 -31.47 9.65
N ALA A 139 41.68 -30.95 10.81
CA ALA A 139 40.82 -30.76 11.97
C ALA A 139 39.71 -29.73 11.70
N ALA A 140 40.03 -28.61 11.04
CA ALA A 140 39.07 -27.57 10.68
C ALA A 140 38.00 -28.07 9.69
N ILE A 141 38.40 -28.83 8.66
CA ILE A 141 37.48 -29.45 7.70
C ILE A 141 36.58 -30.47 8.41
N THR A 142 37.15 -31.30 9.27
CA THR A 142 36.39 -32.30 10.05
C THR A 142 35.34 -31.60 10.92
N LEU A 143 35.73 -30.53 11.62
CA LEU A 143 34.81 -29.75 12.45
C LEU A 143 33.70 -29.09 11.61
N ALA A 144 34.04 -28.55 10.42
CA ALA A 144 33.07 -27.98 9.49
C ALA A 144 32.01 -29.03 9.04
N ILE A 145 32.45 -30.24 8.73
CA ILE A 145 31.56 -31.35 8.36
C ILE A 145 30.65 -31.73 9.55
N VAL A 146 31.21 -31.87 10.75
CA VAL A 146 30.44 -32.20 11.96
C VAL A 146 29.38 -31.14 12.24
N VAL A 147 29.73 -29.85 12.18
CA VAL A 147 28.78 -28.75 12.40
C VAL A 147 27.68 -28.76 11.34
N THR A 148 28.02 -28.95 10.07
CA THR A 148 27.02 -29.05 8.98
C THR A 148 26.06 -30.22 9.21
N PHE A 149 26.59 -31.37 9.64
CA PHE A 149 25.78 -32.55 9.92
C PHE A 149 24.82 -32.30 11.09
N VAL A 150 25.32 -31.74 12.20
CA VAL A 150 24.51 -31.40 13.38
C VAL A 150 23.45 -30.36 13.04
N GLU A 151 23.81 -29.31 12.28
CA GLU A 151 22.88 -28.29 11.79
C GLU A 151 21.72 -28.91 11.02
N LYS A 152 22.03 -29.74 10.01
CA LYS A 152 21.00 -30.40 9.18
C LYS A 152 20.13 -31.33 10.01
N LEU A 153 20.70 -32.07 10.95
CA LEU A 153 19.96 -32.99 11.82
C LEU A 153 18.99 -32.21 12.72
N VAL A 154 19.44 -31.11 13.33
CA VAL A 154 18.60 -30.27 14.20
C VAL A 154 17.50 -29.58 13.40
N LEU A 155 17.80 -28.97 12.25
CA LEU A 155 16.81 -28.28 11.42
C LEU A 155 15.74 -29.24 10.91
N THR A 156 16.14 -30.40 10.37
CA THR A 156 15.19 -31.42 9.89
C THR A 156 14.24 -31.88 10.99
N ASN A 157 14.75 -32.03 12.22
CA ASN A 157 13.93 -32.40 13.38
C ASN A 157 13.00 -31.26 13.85
N LEU A 158 13.40 -30.00 13.68
CA LEU A 158 12.53 -28.86 14.00
C LEU A 158 11.42 -28.68 12.96
N TYR A 159 11.76 -28.77 11.66
CA TYR A 159 10.76 -28.73 10.58
C TYR A 159 9.73 -29.84 10.73
N GLY A 160 10.18 -31.09 10.95
CA GLY A 160 9.25 -32.20 11.18
C GLY A 160 8.34 -32.02 12.40
N LYS A 161 8.76 -31.28 13.43
CA LYS A 161 7.90 -30.95 14.58
C LYS A 161 6.86 -29.88 14.25
N VAL A 162 7.19 -28.90 13.40
CA VAL A 162 6.23 -27.88 12.95
C VAL A 162 5.17 -28.53 12.08
N ASP A 163 5.58 -29.35 11.11
CA ASP A 163 4.67 -30.11 10.25
C ASP A 163 3.76 -31.04 11.05
N ALA A 164 4.30 -31.70 12.09
CA ALA A 164 3.51 -32.55 12.96
C ALA A 164 2.49 -31.76 13.81
N ILE A 165 2.82 -30.54 14.24
CA ILE A 165 1.87 -29.64 14.91
C ILE A 165 0.79 -29.21 13.93
N ALA A 166 1.14 -28.74 12.73
CA ALA A 166 0.20 -28.34 11.69
C ALA A 166 -0.75 -29.48 11.32
N SER A 167 -0.20 -30.67 11.04
CA SER A 167 -0.97 -31.88 10.74
C SER A 167 -1.91 -32.30 11.87
N SER A 168 -1.49 -32.15 13.14
CA SER A 168 -2.34 -32.44 14.30
C SER A 168 -3.52 -31.47 14.39
N LEU A 169 -3.28 -30.18 14.12
CA LEU A 169 -4.32 -29.16 14.08
C LEU A 169 -5.30 -29.38 12.94
N ASP A 170 -4.83 -29.66 11.72
CA ASP A 170 -5.69 -29.91 10.56
C ASP A 170 -6.55 -31.18 10.70
N ARG A 171 -6.02 -32.22 11.38
CA ARG A 171 -6.82 -33.41 11.72
C ARG A 171 -7.98 -33.10 12.68
N ARG A 172 -7.81 -32.12 13.56
CA ARG A 172 -8.82 -31.73 14.57
C ARG A 172 -9.82 -30.73 14.00
N PHE A 173 -9.33 -29.80 13.21
CA PHE A 173 -10.11 -28.74 12.57
C PHE A 173 -10.01 -28.93 11.07
N GLN A 174 -10.76 -29.90 10.55
CA GLN A 174 -10.86 -30.10 9.10
C GLN A 174 -11.20 -28.77 8.46
N ALA A 175 -10.37 -28.33 7.50
CA ALA A 175 -10.70 -27.19 6.67
C ALA A 175 -12.07 -27.48 6.06
N ALA A 176 -13.03 -26.59 6.29
CA ALA A 176 -14.31 -26.74 5.61
C ALA A 176 -14.00 -26.60 4.12
N VAL A 177 -14.23 -27.69 3.37
CA VAL A 177 -14.11 -27.69 1.91
C VAL A 177 -14.93 -26.50 1.42
N ALA A 178 -14.32 -25.65 0.58
CA ALA A 178 -14.96 -24.45 0.05
C ALA A 178 -16.38 -24.74 -0.49
N GLU A 179 -16.62 -25.95 -1.00
CA GLU A 179 -17.91 -26.47 -1.42
C GLU A 179 -19.00 -26.41 -0.34
N LYS A 180 -18.74 -26.80 0.91
CA LYS A 180 -19.76 -26.75 1.97
C LYS A 180 -20.04 -25.33 2.46
N PHE A 181 -19.04 -24.45 2.37
CA PHE A 181 -19.22 -23.02 2.61
C PHE A 181 -20.05 -22.37 1.49
N LEU A 182 -19.82 -22.78 0.24
CA LEU A 182 -20.60 -22.36 -0.92
C LEU A 182 -22.03 -22.90 -0.87
N GLU A 183 -22.23 -24.15 -0.48
CA GLU A 183 -23.54 -24.78 -0.27
C GLU A 183 -24.34 -24.06 0.82
N LEU A 184 -23.72 -23.80 1.98
CA LEU A 184 -24.37 -23.07 3.08
C LEU A 184 -24.70 -21.62 2.68
N THR A 185 -23.81 -20.96 1.93
CA THR A 185 -24.05 -19.61 1.42
C THR A 185 -25.15 -19.60 0.37
N ALA A 186 -25.21 -20.59 -0.52
CA ALA A 186 -26.25 -20.74 -1.52
C ALA A 186 -27.62 -21.00 -0.87
N ALA A 187 -27.69 -21.88 0.12
CA ALA A 187 -28.91 -22.15 0.89
C ALA A 187 -29.42 -20.89 1.61
N HIS A 188 -28.54 -20.14 2.27
CA HIS A 188 -28.90 -18.86 2.88
C HIS A 188 -29.33 -17.80 1.86
N THR A 189 -28.77 -17.84 0.64
CA THR A 189 -29.15 -16.91 -0.44
C THR A 189 -30.53 -17.26 -1.00
N GLU A 190 -30.86 -18.55 -1.15
CA GLU A 190 -32.17 -19.04 -1.57
C GLU A 190 -33.26 -18.73 -0.53
N GLU A 191 -32.96 -18.92 0.76
CA GLU A 191 -33.86 -18.56 1.86
C GLU A 191 -34.10 -17.04 1.89
N THR A 192 -33.04 -16.23 1.73
CA THR A 192 -33.13 -14.76 1.66
C THR A 192 -33.93 -14.30 0.43
N ALA A 193 -33.77 -14.95 -0.73
CA ALA A 193 -34.55 -14.65 -1.93
C ALA A 193 -36.04 -14.96 -1.73
N THR A 194 -36.35 -16.06 -1.03
CA THR A 194 -37.72 -16.46 -0.70
C THR A 194 -38.37 -15.49 0.28
N GLN A 195 -37.64 -15.08 1.33
CA GLN A 195 -38.09 -14.06 2.28
C GLN A 195 -38.30 -12.71 1.62
N LEU A 196 -37.42 -12.30 0.68
CA LEU A 196 -37.57 -11.04 -0.05
C LEU A 196 -38.80 -11.05 -0.96
N LYS A 197 -39.12 -12.19 -1.57
CA LYS A 197 -40.34 -12.38 -2.38
C LYS A 197 -41.61 -12.27 -1.51
N HIS A 198 -41.57 -12.83 -0.30
CA HIS A 198 -42.67 -12.71 0.65
C HIS A 198 -42.82 -11.28 1.17
N LEU A 199 -41.71 -10.62 1.53
CA LEU A 199 -41.68 -9.23 1.96
C LEU A 199 -42.21 -8.31 0.85
N LYS A 200 -41.81 -8.51 -0.41
CA LYS A 200 -42.37 -7.79 -1.57
C LYS A 200 -43.89 -7.97 -1.66
N GLY A 201 -44.38 -9.20 -1.49
CA GLY A 201 -45.81 -9.52 -1.52
C GLY A 201 -46.61 -8.82 -0.42
N GLU A 202 -46.08 -8.79 0.81
CA GLU A 202 -46.71 -8.12 1.94
C GLU A 202 -46.62 -6.59 1.83
N LEU A 203 -45.46 -6.04 1.45
CA LEU A 203 -45.30 -4.60 1.24
C LEU A 203 -46.27 -4.09 0.17
N LEU A 204 -46.42 -4.80 -0.95
CA LEU A 204 -47.34 -4.42 -2.04
C LEU A 204 -48.80 -4.51 -1.61
N LYS A 205 -49.15 -5.47 -0.77
CA LYS A 205 -50.50 -5.68 -0.24
C LYS A 205 -50.88 -4.56 0.74
N ASP A 206 -49.93 -4.07 1.53
CA ASP A 206 -50.21 -3.11 2.61
C ASP A 206 -50.02 -1.64 2.17
N LEU A 207 -49.03 -1.33 1.34
CA LEU A 207 -48.79 0.06 0.90
C LEU A 207 -49.82 0.57 -0.10
N ARG A 208 -50.35 -0.30 -0.97
CA ARG A 208 -51.36 0.09 -1.96
C ARG A 208 -52.63 0.67 -1.32
N PRO A 209 -53.30 0.01 -0.36
CA PRO A 209 -54.48 0.58 0.28
C PRO A 209 -54.17 1.79 1.14
N ILE A 210 -52.98 1.87 1.77
CA ILE A 210 -52.58 3.05 2.56
C ILE A 210 -52.39 4.29 1.68
N LEU A 211 -51.76 4.14 0.52
CA LEU A 211 -51.57 5.26 -0.41
C LEU A 211 -52.90 5.71 -1.04
N GLN A 212 -53.80 4.76 -1.31
CA GLN A 212 -55.15 5.06 -1.79
C GLN A 212 -55.97 5.80 -0.71
N ASP A 213 -55.98 5.28 0.52
CA ASP A 213 -56.66 5.90 1.66
C ASP A 213 -56.09 7.29 2.01
N LEU A 214 -54.77 7.47 1.89
CA LEU A 214 -54.13 8.77 2.10
C LEU A 214 -54.51 9.77 1.00
N SER A 215 -54.55 9.35 -0.26
CA SER A 215 -54.97 10.21 -1.39
C SER A 215 -56.45 10.59 -1.28
N ASP A 216 -57.30 9.64 -0.93
CA ASP A 216 -58.73 9.86 -0.72
C ASP A 216 -58.98 10.79 0.46
N LYS A 217 -58.29 10.59 1.59
CA LYS A 217 -58.35 11.48 2.75
C LYS A 217 -57.82 12.88 2.45
N HIS A 218 -56.75 13.00 1.67
CA HIS A 218 -56.18 14.29 1.32
C HIS A 218 -57.14 15.08 0.41
N THR A 219 -57.76 14.41 -0.56
CA THR A 219 -58.78 14.99 -1.44
C THR A 219 -60.02 15.42 -0.65
N ALA A 220 -60.53 14.55 0.24
CA ALA A 220 -61.67 14.88 1.10
C ALA A 220 -61.38 16.04 2.07
N THR A 221 -60.13 16.17 2.54
CA THR A 221 -59.71 17.27 3.41
C THR A 221 -59.62 18.59 2.64
N LEU A 222 -59.10 18.56 1.41
CA LEU A 222 -59.08 19.70 0.50
C LEU A 222 -60.50 20.19 0.14
N GLU A 223 -61.41 19.26 -0.14
CA GLU A 223 -62.81 19.58 -0.44
C GLU A 223 -63.50 20.23 0.78
N ARG A 224 -63.32 19.68 1.98
CA ARG A 224 -63.83 20.29 3.23
C ARG A 224 -63.26 21.67 3.51
N LEU A 225 -61.96 21.87 3.27
CA LEU A 225 -61.32 23.19 3.42
C LEU A 225 -61.90 24.20 2.43
N ALA A 226 -62.10 23.80 1.17
CA ALA A 226 -62.71 24.66 0.16
C ALA A 226 -64.15 25.04 0.55
N THR A 227 -64.98 24.07 0.99
CA THR A 227 -66.35 24.35 1.44
C THR A 227 -66.37 25.25 2.68
N ALA A 228 -65.53 25.00 3.68
CA ALA A 228 -65.47 25.81 4.89
C ALA A 228 -64.99 27.25 4.64
N LEU A 229 -64.06 27.44 3.70
CA LEU A 229 -63.59 28.77 3.31
C LEU A 229 -64.68 29.54 2.56
N GLN A 230 -65.42 28.86 1.67
CA GLN A 230 -66.54 29.43 0.93
C GLN A 230 -67.67 29.88 1.88
N GLU A 231 -68.02 29.05 2.86
CA GLU A 231 -69.05 29.34 3.85
C GLU A 231 -68.65 30.53 4.73
N ARG A 232 -67.40 30.59 5.21
CA ARG A 232 -66.89 31.73 5.99
C ARG A 232 -66.81 33.04 5.21
N LEU A 233 -66.50 32.98 3.91
CA LEU A 233 -66.50 34.19 3.07
C LEU A 233 -67.94 34.67 2.79
N THR A 234 -68.88 33.75 2.59
CA THR A 234 -70.29 34.10 2.40
C THR A 234 -70.88 34.69 3.68
N GLU A 235 -70.57 34.11 4.83
CA GLU A 235 -70.98 34.63 6.13
C GLU A 235 -70.35 36.00 6.41
N GLY A 236 -69.03 36.13 6.23
CA GLY A 236 -68.29 37.38 6.47
C GLY A 236 -68.69 38.51 5.52
N THR A 237 -69.01 38.22 4.26
CA THR A 237 -69.54 39.21 3.31
C THR A 237 -70.94 39.66 3.70
N HIS A 238 -71.80 38.74 4.15
CA HIS A 238 -73.12 39.11 4.66
C HIS A 238 -73.02 40.02 5.89
N THR A 239 -72.17 39.65 6.87
CA THR A 239 -71.98 40.48 8.08
C THR A 239 -71.39 41.84 7.76
N GLN A 240 -70.47 41.93 6.79
CA GLN A 240 -69.85 43.20 6.42
C GLN A 240 -70.82 44.13 5.66
N ILE A 241 -71.72 43.57 4.85
CA ILE A 241 -72.79 44.33 4.19
C ILE A 241 -73.80 44.84 5.22
N GLU A 242 -74.19 44.02 6.19
CA GLU A 242 -75.05 44.44 7.30
C GLU A 242 -74.37 45.53 8.14
N ALA A 243 -73.09 45.35 8.51
CA ALA A 243 -72.32 46.35 9.25
C ALA A 243 -72.15 47.66 8.45
N ALA A 244 -71.97 47.59 7.13
CA ALA A 244 -71.91 48.78 6.28
C ALA A 244 -73.27 49.49 6.20
N ARG A 245 -74.39 48.75 6.25
CA ARG A 245 -75.74 49.31 6.28
C ARG A 245 -76.03 49.98 7.63
N ASP A 246 -75.69 49.33 8.73
CA ASP A 246 -75.81 49.89 10.09
C ASP A 246 -74.92 51.12 10.27
N ASN A 247 -73.69 51.08 9.75
CA ASN A 247 -72.81 52.25 9.76
C ASN A 247 -73.40 53.40 8.94
N ASN A 248 -74.02 53.13 7.79
CA ASN A 248 -74.73 54.17 7.03
C ASN A 248 -75.94 54.75 7.76
N LEU A 249 -76.69 53.93 8.51
CA LEU A 249 -77.78 54.41 9.36
C LEU A 249 -77.26 55.26 10.52
N ALA A 250 -76.17 54.84 11.17
CA ALA A 250 -75.50 55.58 12.22
C ALA A 250 -74.93 56.92 11.70
N LEU A 251 -74.33 56.92 10.50
CA LEU A 251 -73.86 58.12 9.81
C LEU A 251 -75.03 59.05 9.50
N GLY A 252 -76.15 58.51 9.02
CA GLY A 252 -77.39 59.25 8.79
C GLY A 252 -77.92 59.92 10.06
N SER A 253 -77.90 59.21 11.20
CA SER A 253 -78.30 59.78 12.49
C SER A 253 -77.32 60.86 12.98
N THR A 254 -76.01 60.65 12.76
CA THR A 254 -74.95 61.57 13.16
C THR A 254 -75.01 62.85 12.34
N ILE A 255 -75.24 62.73 11.02
CA ILE A 255 -75.45 63.85 10.11
C ILE A 255 -76.75 64.58 10.48
N SER A 256 -77.84 63.86 10.76
CA SER A 256 -79.08 64.48 11.22
C SER A 256 -78.90 65.26 12.53
N SER A 257 -78.19 64.68 13.51
CA SER A 257 -77.86 65.35 14.77
C SER A 257 -76.95 66.56 14.56
N ALA A 258 -75.95 66.46 13.67
CA ALA A 258 -75.04 67.56 13.34
C ALA A 258 -75.75 68.68 12.58
N ILE A 259 -76.70 68.37 11.70
CA ILE A 259 -77.57 69.33 11.01
C ILE A 259 -78.44 70.04 12.04
N THR A 260 -79.09 69.30 12.93
CA THR A 260 -79.95 69.90 13.96
C THR A 260 -79.16 70.81 14.89
N GLY A 261 -77.96 70.41 15.30
CA GLY A 261 -77.09 71.22 16.16
C GLY A 261 -76.46 72.44 15.45
N SER A 262 -76.01 72.28 14.21
CA SER A 262 -75.30 73.34 13.47
C SER A 262 -76.24 74.35 12.80
N LEU A 263 -77.46 73.96 12.43
CA LEU A 263 -78.43 74.84 11.78
C LEU A 263 -79.40 75.52 12.76
N ALA A 264 -79.57 74.98 13.97
CA ALA A 264 -80.45 75.59 14.96
C ALA A 264 -80.04 77.02 15.33
N ALA A 265 -78.74 77.27 15.58
CA ALA A 265 -78.24 78.59 15.96
C ALA A 265 -78.32 79.61 14.79
N PRO A 266 -77.85 79.31 13.56
CA PRO A 266 -78.01 80.23 12.42
C PRO A 266 -79.46 80.52 12.05
N LEU A 267 -80.38 79.55 12.14
CA LEU A 267 -81.81 79.79 11.88
C LEU A 267 -82.46 80.64 12.96
N HIS A 268 -82.05 80.47 14.22
CA HIS A 268 -82.45 81.34 15.32
C HIS A 268 -81.92 82.77 15.13
N ASP A 269 -80.66 82.92 14.71
CA ASP A 269 -80.03 84.21 14.45
C ASP A 269 -80.66 84.90 13.24
N ILE A 270 -81.00 84.17 12.18
CA ILE A 270 -81.77 84.68 11.03
C ILE A 270 -83.17 85.11 11.47
N LYS A 271 -83.88 84.31 12.27
CA LYS A 271 -85.20 84.70 12.82
C LYS A 271 -85.10 86.01 13.61
N THR A 272 -84.05 86.16 14.41
CA THR A 272 -83.79 87.35 15.23
C THR A 272 -83.46 88.56 14.35
N ALA A 273 -82.59 88.40 13.35
CA ALA A 273 -82.24 89.43 12.38
C ALA A 273 -83.44 89.90 11.53
N VAL A 274 -84.32 88.97 11.14
CA VAL A 274 -85.55 89.28 10.38
C VAL A 274 -86.59 89.99 11.25
N GLN A 275 -86.74 89.60 12.53
CA GLN A 275 -87.59 90.33 13.48
C GLN A 275 -87.08 91.75 13.73
N GLN A 276 -85.77 91.97 13.71
CA GLN A 276 -85.16 93.28 13.92
C GLN A 276 -85.15 94.16 12.65
N ALA A 277 -85.16 93.57 11.45
CA ALA A 277 -85.21 94.26 10.16
C ALA A 277 -86.63 94.65 9.69
N SER A 278 -87.68 94.13 10.34
CA SER A 278 -89.10 94.33 9.97
C SER A 278 -89.64 95.76 10.18
N GLY A 279 -88.81 96.70 10.64
CA GLY A 279 -89.22 98.09 10.90
C GLY A 279 -89.13 99.04 9.71
N ASP A 280 -88.10 98.95 8.86
CA ASP A 280 -87.95 99.90 7.72
C ASP A 280 -86.87 99.53 6.65
N GLN A 281 -86.35 98.30 6.60
CA GLN A 281 -85.38 97.87 5.56
C GLN A 281 -85.62 96.45 4.98
N SER A 282 -86.88 96.16 4.64
CA SER A 282 -87.33 94.84 4.18
C SER A 282 -86.68 94.34 2.88
N ALA A 283 -86.21 95.23 2.00
CA ALA A 283 -85.64 94.83 0.70
C ALA A 283 -84.22 94.22 0.80
N ALA A 284 -83.38 94.74 1.71
CA ALA A 284 -82.02 94.22 1.91
C ALA A 284 -82.03 92.85 2.62
N ALA A 285 -82.97 92.66 3.56
CA ALA A 285 -83.13 91.40 4.28
C ALA A 285 -83.61 90.25 3.37
N ILE A 286 -84.48 90.54 2.39
CA ILE A 286 -84.98 89.53 1.43
C ILE A 286 -83.87 89.07 0.48
N ASN A 287 -83.07 90.00 -0.07
CA ASN A 287 -81.95 89.62 -0.94
C ASN A 287 -80.86 88.83 -0.18
N MET A 288 -80.54 89.22 1.06
CA MET A 288 -79.60 88.48 1.89
C MET A 288 -80.12 87.09 2.25
N LEU A 289 -81.43 86.93 2.52
CA LEU A 289 -82.06 85.62 2.72
C LEU A 289 -82.04 84.76 1.45
N GLN A 290 -82.21 85.36 0.28
CA GLN A 290 -82.15 84.67 -1.00
C GLN A 290 -80.72 84.18 -1.30
N ASP A 291 -79.70 84.99 -1.02
CA ASP A 291 -78.29 84.59 -1.15
C ASP A 291 -77.90 83.50 -0.14
N VAL A 292 -78.39 83.58 1.11
CA VAL A 292 -78.17 82.55 2.13
C VAL A 292 -78.88 81.25 1.76
N MET A 293 -80.11 81.29 1.25
CA MET A 293 -80.82 80.10 0.78
C MET A 293 -80.17 79.47 -0.45
N THR A 294 -79.64 80.28 -1.36
CA THR A 294 -78.93 79.79 -2.55
C THR A 294 -77.59 79.16 -2.16
N SER A 295 -76.78 79.85 -1.34
CA SER A 295 -75.53 79.31 -0.80
C SER A 295 -75.76 78.06 0.06
N PHE A 296 -76.85 78.02 0.85
CA PHE A 296 -77.20 76.87 1.67
C PHE A 296 -77.66 75.68 0.82
N SER A 297 -78.51 75.89 -0.19
CA SER A 297 -78.94 74.85 -1.12
C SER A 297 -77.77 74.28 -1.90
N GLN A 298 -76.82 75.13 -2.29
CA GLN A 298 -75.62 74.70 -3.01
C GLN A 298 -74.66 73.93 -2.08
N LYS A 299 -74.44 74.39 -0.85
CA LYS A 299 -73.65 73.66 0.17
C LYS A 299 -74.28 72.32 0.55
N LEU A 300 -75.61 72.27 0.67
CA LEU A 300 -76.36 71.03 0.89
C LEU A 300 -76.20 70.07 -0.29
N ASN A 301 -76.36 70.56 -1.51
CA ASN A 301 -76.23 69.74 -2.71
C ASN A 301 -74.79 69.22 -2.90
N ASP A 302 -73.78 70.01 -2.55
CA ASP A 302 -72.37 69.59 -2.61
C ASP A 302 -72.04 68.55 -1.52
N LEU A 303 -72.49 68.78 -0.27
CA LEU A 303 -72.25 67.86 0.83
C LEU A 303 -72.99 66.52 0.65
N PHE A 304 -74.26 66.56 0.23
CA PHE A 304 -75.03 65.34 0.04
C PHE A 304 -74.73 64.67 -1.30
N GLY A 305 -74.63 65.42 -2.39
CA GLY A 305 -74.36 64.88 -3.72
C GLY A 305 -72.98 64.23 -3.82
N GLY A 306 -71.93 64.91 -3.32
CA GLY A 306 -70.56 64.39 -3.36
C GLY A 306 -70.35 63.20 -2.43
N GLN A 307 -70.88 63.26 -1.20
CA GLN A 307 -70.62 62.24 -0.19
C GLN A 307 -71.49 60.99 -0.38
N ILE A 308 -72.75 61.12 -0.81
CA ILE A 308 -73.60 59.96 -1.13
C ILE A 308 -73.11 59.28 -2.41
N SER A 309 -72.69 60.03 -3.43
CA SER A 309 -72.08 59.45 -4.63
C SER A 309 -70.79 58.71 -4.29
N GLY A 310 -69.93 59.29 -3.45
CA GLY A 310 -68.69 58.65 -3.00
C GLY A 310 -68.92 57.36 -2.21
N ILE A 311 -69.94 57.32 -1.33
CA ILE A 311 -70.31 56.11 -0.58
C ILE A 311 -70.90 55.05 -1.52
N ASN A 312 -71.72 55.44 -2.49
CA ASN A 312 -72.30 54.49 -3.44
C ASN A 312 -71.21 53.89 -4.36
N GLU A 313 -70.24 54.70 -4.80
CA GLU A 313 -69.08 54.24 -5.55
C GLU A 313 -68.17 53.32 -4.73
N LEU A 314 -67.93 53.65 -3.45
CA LEU A 314 -67.16 52.79 -2.53
C LEU A 314 -67.86 51.45 -2.31
N ASN A 315 -69.17 51.44 -2.13
CA ASN A 315 -69.94 50.20 -1.99
C ASN A 315 -69.90 49.37 -3.28
N GLN A 316 -70.01 50.01 -4.45
CA GLN A 316 -69.94 49.31 -5.73
C GLN A 316 -68.54 48.73 -5.98
N ARG A 317 -67.48 49.49 -5.69
CA ARG A 317 -66.09 49.05 -5.83
C ARG A 317 -65.75 47.94 -4.84
N THR A 318 -66.27 48.01 -3.61
CA THR A 318 -66.12 46.94 -2.60
C THR A 318 -66.82 45.66 -3.03
N ALA A 319 -68.05 45.74 -3.55
CA ALA A 319 -68.75 44.58 -4.10
C ALA A 319 -67.99 43.95 -5.28
N GLN A 320 -67.44 44.78 -6.17
CA GLN A 320 -66.64 44.33 -7.31
C GLN A 320 -65.36 43.61 -6.84
N THR A 321 -64.60 44.21 -5.91
CA THR A 321 -63.36 43.62 -5.38
C THR A 321 -63.63 42.32 -4.62
N MET A 322 -64.76 42.23 -3.91
CA MET A 322 -65.18 40.99 -3.26
C MET A 322 -65.55 39.90 -4.28
N GLN A 323 -66.24 40.26 -5.37
CA GLN A 323 -66.56 39.34 -6.46
C GLN A 323 -65.31 38.80 -7.17
N ASP A 324 -64.31 39.67 -7.39
CA ASP A 324 -63.03 39.29 -7.99
C ASP A 324 -62.24 38.35 -7.06
N ALA A 325 -62.23 38.62 -5.74
CA ALA A 325 -61.58 37.75 -4.76
C ALA A 325 -62.21 36.35 -4.71
N VAL A 326 -63.55 36.27 -4.74
CA VAL A 326 -64.28 34.98 -4.81
C VAL A 326 -63.95 34.21 -6.10
N THR A 327 -63.86 34.92 -7.23
CA THR A 327 -63.50 34.32 -8.51
C THR A 327 -62.08 33.75 -8.50
N LYS A 328 -61.11 34.52 -7.98
CA LYS A 328 -59.70 34.09 -7.85
C LYS A 328 -59.52 32.92 -6.90
N LEU A 329 -60.33 32.85 -5.84
CA LEU A 329 -60.32 31.71 -4.92
C LEU A 329 -60.91 30.45 -5.55
N ASN A 330 -61.97 30.58 -6.36
CA ASN A 330 -62.49 29.45 -7.14
C ASN A 330 -61.45 28.93 -8.14
N GLU A 331 -60.75 29.81 -8.85
CA GLU A 331 -59.65 29.43 -9.74
C GLU A 331 -58.52 28.69 -8.99
N LEU A 332 -58.16 29.16 -7.79
CA LEU A 332 -57.17 28.49 -6.94
C LEU A 332 -57.63 27.10 -6.50
N ALA A 333 -58.91 26.95 -6.13
CA ALA A 333 -59.47 25.67 -5.72
C ALA A 333 -59.44 24.63 -6.85
N VAL A 334 -59.81 25.04 -8.07
CA VAL A 334 -59.73 24.19 -9.26
C VAL A 334 -58.28 23.83 -9.60
N ALA A 335 -57.36 24.80 -9.57
CA ALA A 335 -55.95 24.56 -9.83
C ALA A 335 -55.31 23.59 -8.80
N LEU A 336 -55.71 23.69 -7.52
CA LEU A 336 -55.27 22.77 -6.47
C LEU A 336 -55.85 21.36 -6.65
N GLN A 337 -57.11 21.25 -7.08
CA GLN A 337 -57.74 19.96 -7.38
C GLN A 337 -57.06 19.26 -8.57
N ASP A 338 -56.73 20.00 -9.62
CA ASP A 338 -56.01 19.48 -10.79
C ASP A 338 -54.57 19.09 -10.43
N ALA A 339 -53.86 19.91 -9.65
CA ALA A 339 -52.53 19.58 -9.16
C ALA A 339 -52.52 18.31 -8.30
N GLY A 340 -53.54 18.12 -7.45
CA GLY A 340 -53.72 16.91 -6.64
C GLY A 340 -53.91 15.65 -7.51
N LYS A 341 -54.76 15.72 -8.54
CA LYS A 341 -54.96 14.61 -9.49
C LYS A 341 -53.69 14.27 -10.26
N VAL A 342 -53.02 15.28 -10.82
CA VAL A 342 -51.78 15.08 -11.59
C VAL A 342 -50.68 14.48 -10.71
N SER A 343 -50.56 14.93 -9.46
CA SER A 343 -49.59 14.38 -8.51
C SER A 343 -49.89 12.90 -8.16
N SER A 344 -51.17 12.54 -8.02
CA SER A 344 -51.58 11.15 -7.75
C SER A 344 -51.34 10.23 -8.94
N ASP A 345 -51.67 10.69 -10.15
CA ASP A 345 -51.46 9.92 -11.39
C ASP A 345 -49.96 9.72 -11.68
N GLU A 346 -49.13 10.75 -11.50
CA GLU A 346 -47.68 10.65 -11.69
C GLU A 346 -47.03 9.71 -10.65
N MET A 347 -47.47 9.75 -9.39
CA MET A 347 -47.00 8.82 -8.36
C MET A 347 -47.36 7.37 -8.70
N THR A 348 -48.59 7.14 -9.17
CA THR A 348 -49.07 5.81 -9.60
C THR A 348 -48.26 5.29 -10.78
N LYS A 349 -47.98 6.15 -11.77
CA LYS A 349 -47.16 5.82 -12.93
C LYS A 349 -45.72 5.46 -12.55
N ARG A 350 -45.08 6.25 -11.70
CA ARG A 350 -43.71 5.96 -11.22
C ARG A 350 -43.63 4.67 -10.42
N MET A 351 -44.67 4.35 -9.65
CA MET A 351 -44.73 3.10 -8.90
C MET A 351 -44.92 1.89 -9.83
N ALA A 352 -45.74 2.02 -10.87
CA ALA A 352 -45.88 1.00 -11.91
C ALA A 352 -44.54 0.75 -12.65
N GLU A 353 -43.83 1.80 -13.05
CA GLU A 353 -42.51 1.69 -13.67
C GLU A 353 -41.45 1.06 -12.75
N ALA A 354 -41.51 1.35 -11.44
CA ALA A 354 -40.62 0.74 -10.45
C ALA A 354 -40.88 -0.76 -10.29
N ILE A 355 -42.16 -1.17 -10.32
CA ILE A 355 -42.58 -2.58 -10.25
C ILE A 355 -42.12 -3.33 -11.51
N GLU A 356 -42.30 -2.75 -12.69
CA GLU A 356 -41.87 -3.33 -13.98
C GLU A 356 -40.35 -3.52 -14.02
N LYS A 357 -39.57 -2.51 -13.61
CA LYS A 357 -38.10 -2.63 -13.50
C LYS A 357 -37.65 -3.67 -12.48
N MET A 358 -38.40 -3.83 -11.38
CA MET A 358 -38.14 -4.91 -10.41
C MET A 358 -38.47 -6.29 -10.98
N GLU A 359 -39.50 -6.42 -11.80
CA GLU A 359 -39.88 -7.67 -12.46
C GLU A 359 -38.84 -8.11 -13.48
N GLN A 360 -38.36 -7.18 -14.32
CA GLN A 360 -37.25 -7.42 -15.24
C GLN A 360 -35.96 -7.85 -14.52
N ARG A 361 -35.65 -7.22 -13.37
CA ARG A 361 -34.51 -7.65 -12.54
C ARG A 361 -34.71 -9.05 -11.97
N GLN A 362 -35.94 -9.38 -11.54
CA GLN A 362 -36.25 -10.71 -11.00
C GLN A 362 -36.13 -11.79 -12.07
N GLU A 363 -36.59 -11.53 -13.30
CA GLU A 363 -36.44 -12.44 -14.42
C GLU A 363 -34.96 -12.69 -14.73
N SER A 364 -34.15 -11.62 -14.78
CA SER A 364 -32.70 -11.74 -14.98
C SER A 364 -32.00 -12.54 -13.87
N ILE A 365 -32.40 -12.33 -12.61
CA ILE A 365 -31.88 -13.11 -11.47
C ILE A 365 -32.28 -14.58 -11.62
N ASN A 366 -33.53 -14.88 -11.93
CA ASN A 366 -33.99 -16.27 -12.10
C ASN A 366 -33.25 -16.96 -13.25
N THR A 367 -33.02 -16.29 -14.38
CA THR A 367 -32.25 -16.83 -15.50
C THR A 367 -30.81 -17.15 -15.09
N ARG A 368 -30.14 -16.23 -14.39
CA ARG A 368 -28.78 -16.45 -13.89
C ARG A 368 -28.70 -17.55 -12.83
N THR A 369 -29.73 -17.68 -11.99
CA THR A 369 -29.83 -18.77 -11.01
C THR A 369 -30.06 -20.11 -11.70
N MET A 370 -30.88 -20.18 -12.75
CA MET A 370 -31.04 -21.41 -13.55
C MET A 370 -29.74 -21.81 -14.25
N GLU A 371 -29.01 -20.85 -14.82
CA GLU A 371 -27.67 -21.10 -15.42
C GLU A 371 -26.67 -21.62 -14.37
N LEU A 372 -26.67 -21.05 -13.16
CA LEU A 372 -25.83 -21.52 -12.06
C LEU A 372 -26.20 -22.93 -11.61
N VAL A 373 -27.49 -23.22 -11.48
CA VAL A 373 -27.99 -24.55 -11.11
C VAL A 373 -27.67 -25.58 -12.19
N ASP A 374 -27.73 -25.21 -13.47
CA ASP A 374 -27.33 -26.09 -14.57
C ASP A 374 -25.82 -26.40 -14.56
N GLN A 375 -24.99 -25.40 -14.27
CA GLN A 375 -23.55 -25.59 -14.06
C GLN A 375 -23.27 -26.49 -12.85
N ILE A 376 -24.01 -26.32 -11.75
CA ILE A 376 -23.90 -27.17 -10.56
C ILE A 376 -24.35 -28.60 -10.88
N ASN A 377 -25.47 -28.79 -11.59
CA ASN A 377 -25.96 -30.11 -12.00
C ASN A 377 -24.94 -30.83 -12.89
N THR A 378 -24.26 -30.10 -13.77
CA THR A 378 -23.18 -30.64 -14.62
C THR A 378 -21.97 -31.08 -13.78
N LEU A 379 -21.58 -30.27 -12.79
CA LEU A 379 -20.49 -30.58 -11.88
C LEU A 379 -20.83 -31.77 -10.95
N VAL A 380 -22.08 -31.84 -10.47
CA VAL A 380 -22.59 -32.95 -9.67
C VAL A 380 -22.67 -34.22 -10.51
N ALA A 381 -23.09 -34.17 -11.77
CA ALA A 381 -23.11 -35.33 -12.65
C ALA A 381 -21.69 -35.87 -12.91
N SER A 382 -20.70 -35.00 -13.08
CA SER A 382 -19.30 -35.43 -13.20
C SER A 382 -18.78 -36.03 -11.90
N SER A 383 -19.09 -35.40 -10.76
CA SER A 383 -18.74 -35.90 -9.42
C SER A 383 -19.43 -37.24 -9.08
N GLN A 384 -20.68 -37.45 -9.50
CA GLN A 384 -21.43 -38.70 -9.33
C GLN A 384 -20.80 -39.85 -10.13
N THR A 385 -20.29 -39.54 -11.34
CA THR A 385 -19.60 -40.49 -12.20
C THR A 385 -18.25 -40.90 -11.59
N GLU A 386 -17.48 -39.91 -11.10
CA GLU A 386 -16.21 -40.14 -10.42
C GLU A 386 -16.39 -40.87 -9.08
N THR A 387 -17.43 -40.51 -8.32
CA THR A 387 -17.83 -41.17 -7.08
C THR A 387 -18.28 -42.60 -7.33
N SER A 388 -19.03 -42.88 -8.39
CA SER A 388 -19.43 -44.26 -8.74
C SER A 388 -18.21 -45.11 -9.07
N ALA A 389 -17.23 -44.58 -9.79
CA ALA A 389 -15.95 -45.25 -10.03
C ALA A 389 -15.19 -45.52 -8.73
N LYS A 390 -15.16 -44.55 -7.80
CA LYS A 390 -14.55 -44.70 -6.48
C LYS A 390 -15.30 -45.70 -5.59
N VAL A 391 -16.63 -45.68 -5.62
CA VAL A 391 -17.52 -46.60 -4.88
C VAL A 391 -17.33 -48.03 -5.39
N GLN A 392 -17.22 -48.22 -6.69
CA GLN A 392 -16.91 -49.53 -7.28
C GLN A 392 -15.52 -50.03 -6.85
N SER A 393 -14.52 -49.14 -6.81
CA SER A 393 -13.20 -49.46 -6.24
C SER A 393 -13.28 -49.83 -4.76
N THR A 394 -14.04 -49.09 -3.94
CA THR A 394 -14.22 -49.42 -2.52
C THR A 394 -15.03 -50.70 -2.30
N LEU A 395 -16.02 -51.01 -3.15
CA LEU A 395 -16.78 -52.26 -3.09
C LEU A 395 -15.89 -53.47 -3.41
N GLN A 396 -14.91 -53.30 -4.30
CA GLN A 396 -13.90 -54.32 -4.56
C GLN A 396 -13.01 -54.57 -3.33
N THR A 397 -12.56 -53.49 -2.65
CA THR A 397 -11.81 -53.60 -1.39
C THR A 397 -12.67 -54.17 -0.25
N LEU A 398 -13.96 -53.81 -0.19
CA LEU A 398 -14.92 -54.34 0.78
C LEU A 398 -15.17 -55.84 0.54
N GLY A 399 -15.19 -56.28 -0.73
CA GLY A 399 -15.29 -57.69 -1.10
C GLY A 399 -14.12 -58.53 -0.58
N GLU A 400 -12.90 -57.99 -0.60
CA GLU A 400 -11.72 -58.62 -0.01
C GLU A 400 -11.82 -58.71 1.52
N GLN A 401 -12.34 -57.67 2.19
CA GLN A 401 -12.54 -57.66 3.64
C GLN A 401 -13.68 -58.58 4.10
N MET A 402 -14.77 -58.67 3.33
CA MET A 402 -15.92 -59.52 3.63
C MET A 402 -15.57 -61.01 3.49
N GLY A 403 -14.65 -61.37 2.60
CA GLY A 403 -14.05 -62.71 2.53
C GLY A 403 -13.33 -63.10 3.83
N GLY A 404 -12.66 -62.16 4.50
CA GLY A 404 -12.04 -62.37 5.81
C GLY A 404 -13.04 -62.44 6.97
N MET A 405 -14.21 -61.81 6.85
CA MET A 405 -15.24 -61.79 7.89
C MET A 405 -16.13 -63.05 7.89
N LEU A 406 -16.43 -63.61 6.72
CA LEU A 406 -17.15 -64.88 6.57
C LEU A 406 -16.42 -66.06 7.24
N GLN A 407 -15.09 -66.02 7.24
CA GLN A 407 -14.26 -67.02 7.93
C GLN A 407 -14.38 -66.92 9.47
N LYS A 408 -14.65 -65.72 10.01
CA LYS A 408 -14.93 -65.50 11.44
C LYS A 408 -16.36 -65.90 11.82
N PHE A 409 -17.34 -65.61 10.96
CA PHE A 409 -18.76 -65.90 11.21
C PHE A 409 -19.07 -67.41 11.32
N GLN A 410 -18.33 -68.25 10.58
CA GLN A 410 -18.47 -69.71 10.68
C GLN A 410 -18.03 -70.28 12.04
N THR A 411 -17.22 -69.53 12.80
CA THR A 411 -16.75 -69.93 14.14
C THR A 411 -17.78 -69.57 15.22
N GLU A 412 -18.45 -68.42 15.12
CA GLU A 412 -19.46 -67.96 16.10
C GLU A 412 -20.82 -68.67 15.98
N GLN A 413 -21.21 -69.16 14.79
CA GLN A 413 -22.49 -69.84 14.59
C GLN A 413 -22.61 -71.16 15.36
N ARG A 414 -21.48 -71.75 15.78
CA ARG A 414 -21.44 -72.98 16.56
C ARG A 414 -21.92 -72.78 18.01
N ASP A 415 -21.72 -71.59 18.57
CA ASP A 415 -22.07 -71.24 19.96
C ASP A 415 -23.55 -70.78 20.10
N ALA A 416 -24.15 -70.28 19.03
CA ALA A 416 -25.54 -69.80 19.02
C ALA A 416 -26.59 -70.94 19.06
N MET A 417 -26.22 -72.16 18.71
CA MET A 417 -27.12 -73.33 18.71
C MET A 417 -27.41 -73.87 20.12
N ASP A 418 -26.51 -73.66 21.09
CA ASP A 418 -26.73 -74.06 22.49
C ASP A 418 -27.71 -73.13 23.24
N ALA A 419 -27.80 -71.86 22.82
CA ALA A 419 -28.73 -70.88 23.40
C ALA A 419 -30.18 -71.00 22.87
N GLY A 420 -30.40 -71.76 21.79
CA GLY A 420 -31.71 -71.92 21.14
C GLY A 420 -32.71 -72.79 21.92
N ARG A 421 -32.24 -73.81 22.63
CA ARG A 421 -33.11 -74.80 23.32
C ARG A 421 -33.80 -74.27 24.58
N LYS A 422 -33.36 -73.14 25.13
CA LYS A 422 -33.90 -72.56 26.38
C LYS A 422 -35.08 -71.61 26.19
N ARG A 423 -35.29 -71.08 24.96
CA ARG A 423 -36.34 -70.09 24.65
C ARG A 423 -37.71 -70.70 24.36
N GLU A 424 -37.75 -71.97 24.00
CA GLU A 424 -38.99 -72.63 23.54
C GLU A 424 -39.91 -73.06 24.70
N GLN A 425 -39.38 -73.21 25.92
CA GLN A 425 -40.17 -73.51 27.12
C GLN A 425 -40.81 -72.28 27.79
N GLU A 426 -40.18 -71.10 27.75
CA GLU A 426 -40.71 -69.87 28.38
C GLU A 426 -41.88 -69.23 27.62
N THR A 427 -42.08 -69.60 26.35
CA THR A 427 -43.06 -68.92 25.48
C THR A 427 -44.51 -69.35 25.79
N ASN A 428 -44.71 -70.50 26.44
CA ASN A 428 -46.05 -71.02 26.75
C ASN A 428 -46.65 -70.42 28.05
N GLU A 429 -45.82 -69.89 28.97
CA GLU A 429 -46.28 -69.21 30.19
C GLU A 429 -46.65 -67.73 29.92
N ARG A 430 -46.01 -67.09 28.93
CA ARG A 430 -46.26 -65.67 28.59
C ARG A 430 -47.65 -65.39 28.04
N THR A 431 -48.26 -66.37 27.37
CA THR A 431 -49.58 -66.20 26.73
C THR A 431 -50.72 -66.09 27.75
N GLN A 432 -50.58 -66.70 28.93
CA GLN A 432 -51.57 -66.60 30.00
C GLN A 432 -51.41 -65.33 30.86
N SER A 433 -50.18 -64.79 30.96
CA SER A 433 -49.89 -63.50 31.57
C SER A 433 -50.37 -62.30 30.72
N ALA A 434 -50.43 -62.44 29.39
CA ALA A 434 -50.85 -61.37 28.49
C ALA A 434 -52.31 -60.93 28.69
N VAL A 435 -53.20 -61.87 29.05
CA VAL A 435 -54.62 -61.58 29.28
C VAL A 435 -54.85 -60.89 30.63
N SER A 436 -54.02 -61.18 31.65
CA SER A 436 -54.03 -60.43 32.92
C SER A 436 -53.40 -59.03 32.79
N GLY A 437 -52.42 -58.87 31.88
CA GLY A 437 -51.76 -57.58 31.60
C GLY A 437 -52.65 -56.57 30.86
N LEU A 438 -53.65 -57.03 30.10
CA LEU A 438 -54.59 -56.15 29.39
C LEU A 438 -55.54 -55.41 30.35
N MET A 439 -55.95 -56.02 31.47
CA MET A 439 -56.74 -55.33 32.50
C MET A 439 -55.92 -54.28 33.26
N GLY A 440 -54.64 -54.55 33.55
CA GLY A 440 -53.74 -53.55 34.15
C GLY A 440 -53.39 -52.40 33.20
N SER A 441 -53.32 -52.65 31.90
CA SER A 441 -52.97 -51.65 30.88
C SER A 441 -54.04 -50.55 30.73
N VAL A 442 -55.32 -50.86 30.97
CA VAL A 442 -56.42 -49.87 30.93
C VAL A 442 -56.38 -48.96 32.15
N GLU A 443 -56.06 -49.48 33.34
CA GLU A 443 -55.88 -48.68 34.57
C GLU A 443 -54.62 -47.79 34.49
N GLN A 444 -53.56 -48.31 33.89
CA GLN A 444 -52.33 -47.58 33.61
C GLN A 444 -52.52 -46.47 32.56
N LEU A 445 -53.36 -46.68 31.55
CA LEU A 445 -53.72 -45.67 30.55
C LEU A 445 -54.45 -44.47 31.17
N VAL A 446 -55.37 -44.70 32.12
CA VAL A 446 -56.06 -43.60 32.83
C VAL A 446 -55.07 -42.78 33.67
N GLN A 447 -54.11 -43.43 34.33
CA GLN A 447 -53.08 -42.75 35.12
C GLN A 447 -52.04 -42.04 34.25
N GLN A 448 -51.72 -42.59 33.07
CA GLN A 448 -50.87 -41.94 32.07
C GLN A 448 -51.53 -40.71 31.45
N ILE A 449 -52.84 -40.73 31.21
CA ILE A 449 -53.58 -39.56 30.71
C ILE A 449 -53.59 -38.44 31.76
N ALA A 450 -53.78 -38.75 33.04
CA ALA A 450 -53.68 -37.77 34.13
C ALA A 450 -52.27 -37.17 34.27
N THR A 451 -51.24 -38.02 34.15
CA THR A 451 -49.83 -37.58 34.17
C THR A 451 -49.48 -36.75 32.93
N ALA A 452 -49.97 -37.13 31.75
CA ALA A 452 -49.78 -36.39 30.51
C ALA A 452 -50.48 -35.02 30.57
N SER A 453 -51.67 -34.94 31.15
CA SER A 453 -52.37 -33.67 31.37
C SER A 453 -51.59 -32.73 32.31
N THR A 454 -51.02 -33.28 33.38
CA THR A 454 -50.15 -32.53 34.32
C THR A 454 -48.87 -32.05 33.63
N LYS A 455 -48.19 -32.93 32.88
CA LYS A 455 -47.02 -32.54 32.07
C LYS A 455 -47.34 -31.53 30.98
N MET A 456 -48.55 -31.57 30.43
CA MET A 456 -49.00 -30.59 29.44
C MET A 456 -49.22 -29.23 30.07
N GLN A 457 -49.75 -29.16 31.31
CA GLN A 457 -49.83 -27.94 32.11
C GLN A 457 -48.44 -27.40 32.49
N GLU A 458 -47.50 -28.27 32.88
CA GLU A 458 -46.11 -27.87 33.13
C GLU A 458 -45.41 -27.39 31.85
N SER A 459 -45.62 -28.05 30.71
CA SER A 459 -45.10 -27.61 29.41
C SER A 459 -45.68 -26.27 28.97
N THR A 460 -46.97 -26.01 29.21
CA THR A 460 -47.57 -24.69 28.88
C THR A 460 -47.06 -23.60 29.81
N ALA A 461 -46.86 -23.89 31.10
CA ALA A 461 -46.20 -22.97 32.03
C ALA A 461 -44.74 -22.70 31.64
N SER A 462 -44.00 -23.75 31.26
CA SER A 462 -42.61 -23.66 30.79
C SER A 462 -42.50 -22.91 29.46
N LEU A 463 -43.43 -23.13 28.52
CA LEU A 463 -43.52 -22.36 27.28
C LEU A 463 -43.79 -20.88 27.59
N GLY A 464 -44.74 -20.56 28.48
CA GLY A 464 -44.98 -19.17 28.90
C GLY A 464 -43.75 -18.50 29.52
N ALA A 465 -43.04 -19.20 30.41
CA ALA A 465 -41.81 -18.71 31.02
C ALA A 465 -40.68 -18.53 29.97
N THR A 466 -40.53 -19.49 29.06
CA THR A 466 -39.51 -19.46 28.00
C THR A 466 -39.79 -18.37 26.98
N THR A 467 -41.05 -18.18 26.56
CA THR A 467 -41.48 -17.09 25.69
C THR A 467 -41.26 -15.72 26.35
N THR A 468 -41.55 -15.59 27.65
CA THR A 468 -41.28 -14.35 28.40
C THR A 468 -39.77 -14.06 28.46
N LEU A 469 -38.95 -15.08 28.72
CA LEU A 469 -37.49 -14.96 28.71
C LEU A 469 -36.95 -14.62 27.32
N ALA A 470 -37.51 -15.22 26.26
CA ALA A 470 -37.14 -14.96 24.88
C ALA A 470 -37.48 -13.51 24.48
N ILE A 471 -38.66 -13.01 24.85
CA ILE A 471 -39.05 -11.61 24.64
C ILE A 471 -38.14 -10.66 25.41
N SER A 472 -37.79 -10.98 26.66
CA SER A 472 -36.83 -10.20 27.44
C SER A 472 -35.44 -10.18 26.79
N ARG A 473 -34.94 -11.33 26.33
CA ARG A 473 -33.65 -11.42 25.61
C ARG A 473 -33.69 -10.73 24.25
N LEU A 474 -34.81 -10.76 23.55
CA LEU A 474 -35.02 -10.01 22.30
C LEU A 474 -35.01 -8.50 22.56
N SER A 475 -35.60 -8.04 23.66
CA SER A 475 -35.54 -6.63 24.06
C SER A 475 -34.11 -6.19 24.40
N VAL A 476 -33.37 -7.01 25.16
CA VAL A 476 -31.94 -6.76 25.44
C VAL A 476 -31.09 -6.82 24.16
N GLY A 477 -31.39 -7.76 23.27
CA GLY A 477 -30.75 -7.90 21.96
C GLY A 477 -31.01 -6.70 21.06
N ALA A 478 -32.24 -6.17 21.04
CA ALA A 478 -32.58 -4.96 20.31
C ALA A 478 -31.83 -3.73 20.83
N ASP A 479 -31.65 -3.61 22.15
CA ASP A 479 -30.88 -2.52 22.76
C ASP A 479 -29.37 -2.66 22.48
N GLN A 480 -28.86 -3.90 22.45
CA GLN A 480 -27.50 -4.19 21.99
C GLN A 480 -27.30 -3.89 20.51
N ILE A 481 -28.27 -4.21 19.64
CA ILE A 481 -28.24 -3.87 18.20
C ILE A 481 -28.26 -2.35 18.02
N ASN A 482 -29.07 -1.62 18.79
CA ASN A 482 -29.10 -0.16 18.76
C ASN A 482 -27.75 0.44 19.21
N THR A 483 -27.15 -0.12 20.26
CA THR A 483 -25.82 0.28 20.73
C THR A 483 -24.73 -0.05 19.70
N ALA A 484 -24.78 -1.24 19.10
CA ALA A 484 -23.86 -1.65 18.05
C ALA A 484 -24.00 -0.77 16.80
N SER A 485 -25.22 -0.38 16.43
CA SER A 485 -25.50 0.53 15.32
C SER A 485 -24.90 1.91 15.57
N ARG A 486 -25.08 2.48 16.78
CA ARG A 486 -24.43 3.74 17.17
C ARG A 486 -22.91 3.65 17.15
N ASN A 487 -22.35 2.55 17.66
CA ASN A 487 -20.91 2.32 17.61
C ASN A 487 -20.41 2.13 16.17
N PHE A 488 -21.20 1.50 15.31
CA PHE A 488 -20.89 1.34 13.90
C PHE A 488 -20.91 2.68 13.16
N THR A 489 -21.90 3.55 13.42
CA THR A 489 -21.91 4.92 12.90
C THR A 489 -20.68 5.70 13.38
N ALA A 490 -20.36 5.65 14.67
CA ALA A 490 -19.18 6.33 15.22
C ALA A 490 -17.86 5.78 14.65
N ALA A 491 -17.78 4.47 14.41
CA ALA A 491 -16.65 3.86 13.73
C ALA A 491 -16.58 4.29 12.25
N SER A 492 -17.72 4.38 11.57
CA SER A 492 -17.83 4.84 10.19
C SER A 492 -17.39 6.29 10.03
N ASP A 493 -17.75 7.17 10.99
CA ASP A 493 -17.27 8.55 11.03
C ASP A 493 -15.76 8.63 11.25
N LYS A 494 -15.21 7.78 12.13
CA LYS A 494 -13.75 7.67 12.33
C LYS A 494 -13.04 7.15 11.09
N VAL A 495 -13.61 6.18 10.39
CA VAL A 495 -13.08 5.65 9.12
C VAL A 495 -13.11 6.74 8.04
N ALA A 496 -14.19 7.51 7.92
CA ALA A 496 -14.26 8.65 7.02
C ALA A 496 -13.18 9.71 7.35
N GLY A 497 -12.98 9.99 8.64
CA GLY A 497 -11.89 10.85 9.10
C GLY A 497 -10.50 10.32 8.75
N ALA A 498 -10.26 9.02 8.94
CA ALA A 498 -9.00 8.36 8.58
C ALA A 498 -8.77 8.36 7.06
N MET A 499 -9.81 8.15 6.25
CA MET A 499 -9.74 8.24 4.78
C MET A 499 -9.37 9.67 4.34
N ASN A 500 -9.91 10.70 4.99
CA ASN A 500 -9.56 12.08 4.69
C ASN A 500 -8.11 12.42 5.09
N GLN A 501 -7.63 11.88 6.21
CA GLN A 501 -6.22 11.97 6.60
C GLN A 501 -5.31 11.21 5.62
N ALA A 502 -5.71 10.04 5.15
CA ALA A 502 -4.97 9.27 4.16
C ALA A 502 -4.90 10.01 2.81
N ALA A 503 -5.98 10.67 2.39
CA ALA A 503 -5.98 11.55 1.23
C ALA A 503 -4.99 12.71 1.42
N THR A 504 -4.99 13.34 2.60
CA THR A 504 -4.03 14.41 2.95
C THR A 504 -2.57 13.92 2.92
N VAL A 505 -2.30 12.74 3.46
CA VAL A 505 -0.96 12.12 3.43
C VAL A 505 -0.54 11.81 1.99
N THR A 506 -1.46 11.32 1.17
CA THR A 506 -1.21 11.07 -0.25
C THR A 506 -0.82 12.36 -0.98
N THR A 507 -1.54 13.45 -0.73
CA THR A 507 -1.18 14.78 -1.28
C THR A 507 0.22 15.20 -0.81
N LYS A 508 0.53 15.10 0.48
CA LYS A 508 1.87 15.44 0.99
C LYS A 508 2.99 14.57 0.43
N LEU A 509 2.73 13.27 0.20
CA LEU A 509 3.69 12.38 -0.46
C LEU A 509 3.91 12.75 -1.93
N SER A 510 2.87 13.20 -2.63
CA SER A 510 2.97 13.74 -3.98
C SER A 510 3.82 15.02 -4.02
N ASP A 511 3.60 15.94 -3.08
CA ASP A 511 4.38 17.18 -2.96
C ASP A 511 5.85 16.88 -2.61
N LEU A 512 6.09 15.91 -1.70
CA LEU A 512 7.42 15.44 -1.35
C LEU A 512 8.13 14.82 -2.56
N THR A 513 7.42 13.99 -3.34
CA THR A 513 7.96 13.37 -4.56
C THR A 513 8.35 14.42 -5.58
N THR A 514 7.53 15.46 -5.72
CA THR A 514 7.82 16.61 -6.59
C THR A 514 9.07 17.35 -6.11
N SER A 515 9.17 17.61 -4.81
CA SER A 515 10.33 18.27 -4.18
C SER A 515 11.61 17.42 -4.29
N LEU A 516 11.52 16.11 -4.12
CA LEU A 516 12.61 15.15 -4.32
C LEU A 516 13.06 15.10 -5.78
N THR A 517 12.13 15.16 -6.73
CA THR A 517 12.45 15.21 -8.16
C THR A 517 13.19 16.49 -8.51
N VAL A 518 12.74 17.63 -7.97
CA VAL A 518 13.44 18.92 -8.11
C VAL A 518 14.83 18.85 -7.48
N ALA A 519 14.94 18.37 -6.24
CA ALA A 519 16.23 18.22 -5.56
C ALA A 519 17.20 17.27 -6.31
N ALA A 520 16.69 16.16 -6.84
CA ALA A 520 17.46 15.22 -7.65
C ALA A 520 17.94 15.87 -8.95
N SER A 521 17.09 16.67 -9.61
CA SER A 521 17.49 17.42 -10.80
C SER A 521 18.57 18.47 -10.49
N SER A 522 18.46 19.17 -9.37
CA SER A 522 19.48 20.13 -8.91
C SER A 522 20.79 19.44 -8.53
N LEU A 523 20.73 18.27 -7.89
CA LEU A 523 21.91 17.47 -7.59
C LEU A 523 22.57 16.96 -8.88
N HIS A 524 21.79 16.51 -9.85
CA HIS A 524 22.28 16.10 -11.16
C HIS A 524 22.99 17.26 -11.86
N GLN A 525 22.39 18.44 -11.86
CA GLN A 525 22.99 19.66 -12.40
C GLN A 525 24.30 20.01 -11.66
N GLY A 526 24.29 19.99 -10.33
CA GLY A 526 25.48 20.27 -9.53
C GLY A 526 26.63 19.29 -9.79
N VAL A 527 26.34 18.00 -10.01
CA VAL A 527 27.34 16.99 -10.39
C VAL A 527 27.88 17.24 -11.81
N GLN A 528 27.03 17.65 -12.76
CA GLN A 528 27.46 18.05 -14.09
C GLN A 528 28.36 19.29 -14.04
N ASP A 529 27.96 20.32 -13.30
CA ASP A 529 28.74 21.55 -13.12
C ASP A 529 30.08 21.25 -12.43
N TYR A 530 30.08 20.36 -11.43
CA TYR A 530 31.31 19.90 -10.78
C TYR A 530 32.24 19.17 -11.74
N LYS A 531 31.70 18.34 -12.65
CA LYS A 531 32.50 17.68 -13.70
C LYS A 531 33.14 18.71 -14.64
N VAL A 532 32.37 19.72 -15.08
CA VAL A 532 32.87 20.81 -15.92
C VAL A 532 33.95 21.63 -15.21
N HIS A 533 33.76 21.89 -13.91
CA HIS A 533 34.74 22.59 -13.10
C HIS A 533 36.02 21.77 -12.92
N ARG A 534 35.90 20.46 -12.67
CA ARG A 534 37.05 19.54 -12.60
C ARG A 534 37.82 19.51 -13.92
N ASP A 535 37.13 19.47 -15.06
CA ASP A 535 37.78 19.49 -16.38
C ASP A 535 38.49 20.82 -16.63
N SER A 536 37.88 21.94 -16.24
CA SER A 536 38.50 23.28 -16.32
C SER A 536 39.73 23.40 -15.43
N VAL A 537 39.67 22.91 -14.20
CA VAL A 537 40.83 22.85 -13.29
C VAL A 537 41.91 21.93 -13.86
N GLY A 538 41.54 20.79 -14.46
CA GLY A 538 42.47 19.91 -15.15
C GLY A 538 43.20 20.61 -16.30
N LYS A 539 42.50 21.42 -17.10
CA LYS A 539 43.10 22.26 -18.14
C LYS A 539 44.04 23.32 -17.56
N LEU A 540 43.63 24.04 -16.52
CA LEU A 540 44.47 25.05 -15.86
C LEU A 540 45.75 24.44 -15.28
N VAL A 541 45.67 23.25 -14.67
CA VAL A 541 46.84 22.52 -14.16
C VAL A 541 47.74 22.07 -15.32
N SER A 542 47.17 21.62 -16.43
CA SER A 542 47.92 21.26 -17.64
C SER A 542 48.64 22.47 -18.24
N GLU A 543 47.98 23.63 -18.32
CA GLU A 543 48.57 24.89 -18.79
C GLU A 543 49.67 25.38 -17.84
N LEU A 544 49.48 25.27 -16.52
CA LEU A 544 50.50 25.56 -15.52
C LEU A 544 51.72 24.64 -15.68
N ASN A 545 51.52 23.34 -15.87
CA ASN A 545 52.62 22.40 -16.14
C ASN A 545 53.35 22.75 -17.45
N GLY A 546 52.62 23.16 -18.49
CA GLY A 546 53.19 23.66 -19.74
C GLY A 546 54.03 24.92 -19.53
N LEU A 547 53.52 25.89 -18.75
CA LEU A 547 54.23 27.12 -18.41
C LEU A 547 55.51 26.82 -17.61
N VAL A 548 55.46 25.92 -16.64
CA VAL A 548 56.62 25.48 -15.85
C VAL A 548 57.65 24.76 -16.74
N ALA A 549 57.21 23.91 -17.66
CA ALA A 549 58.09 23.24 -18.61
C ALA A 549 58.77 24.23 -19.57
N ASN A 550 58.04 25.23 -20.06
CA ASN A 550 58.57 26.29 -20.90
C ASN A 550 59.56 27.17 -20.12
N ALA A 551 59.23 27.58 -18.90
CA ALA A 551 60.14 28.34 -18.04
C ALA A 551 61.43 27.56 -17.72
N LYS A 552 61.33 26.25 -17.47
CA LYS A 552 62.50 25.38 -17.26
C LYS A 552 63.37 25.27 -18.52
N THR A 553 62.74 25.24 -19.69
CA THR A 553 63.42 25.22 -20.99
C THR A 553 64.13 26.56 -21.26
N ASP A 554 63.47 27.69 -21.01
CA ASP A 554 64.05 29.02 -21.17
C ASP A 554 65.22 29.28 -20.20
N VAL A 555 65.11 28.85 -18.94
CA VAL A 555 66.23 28.90 -17.99
C VAL A 555 67.40 28.03 -18.47
N SER A 556 67.13 26.84 -19.04
CA SER A 556 68.17 25.99 -19.61
C SER A 556 68.84 26.61 -20.83
N ILE A 557 68.08 27.25 -21.72
CA ILE A 557 68.62 27.94 -22.91
C ILE A 557 69.47 29.14 -22.47
N THR A 558 69.00 29.92 -21.50
CA THR A 558 69.75 31.06 -20.97
C THR A 558 71.07 30.60 -20.33
N SER A 559 71.06 29.48 -19.60
CA SER A 559 72.27 28.88 -19.04
C SER A 559 73.24 28.34 -20.11
N ASP A 560 72.75 27.74 -21.20
CA ASP A 560 73.60 27.25 -22.29
C ASP A 560 74.24 28.41 -23.07
N VAL A 561 73.48 29.47 -23.33
CA VAL A 561 73.99 30.69 -23.98
C VAL A 561 75.07 31.34 -23.11
N LEU A 562 74.86 31.46 -21.80
CA LEU A 562 75.86 32.02 -20.89
C LEU A 562 77.16 31.20 -20.90
N ARG A 563 77.04 29.88 -20.87
CA ARG A 563 78.17 28.95 -20.91
C ARG A 563 78.93 29.00 -22.24
N ARG A 564 78.23 29.15 -23.36
CA ARG A 564 78.85 29.33 -24.69
C ARG A 564 79.59 30.66 -24.79
N ILE A 565 79.03 31.74 -24.24
CA ILE A 565 79.69 33.05 -24.19
C ILE A 565 80.97 32.99 -23.35
N GLU A 566 80.93 32.34 -22.17
CA GLU A 566 82.10 32.15 -21.32
C GLU A 566 83.20 31.33 -22.03
N ALA A 567 82.82 30.24 -22.70
CA ALA A 567 83.74 29.40 -23.46
C ALA A 567 84.39 30.17 -24.63
N ALA A 568 83.60 30.95 -25.38
CA ALA A 568 84.10 31.76 -26.49
C ALA A 568 85.06 32.86 -26.00
N ALA A 569 84.75 33.54 -24.89
CA ALA A 569 85.62 34.55 -24.30
C ALA A 569 86.96 33.94 -23.83
N LYS A 570 86.92 32.73 -23.26
CA LYS A 570 88.12 32.02 -22.81
C LYS A 570 89.02 31.58 -23.96
N GLU A 571 88.44 31.07 -25.06
CA GLU A 571 89.22 30.74 -26.26
C GLU A 571 89.76 31.98 -26.97
N LEU A 572 89.02 33.09 -27.02
CA LEU A 572 89.53 34.37 -27.55
C LEU A 572 90.75 34.88 -26.75
N SER A 573 90.67 34.84 -25.42
CA SER A 573 91.79 35.21 -24.55
C SER A 573 93.02 34.31 -24.78
N LYS A 574 92.81 33.00 -24.94
CA LYS A 574 93.88 32.05 -25.23
C LYS A 574 94.50 32.29 -26.61
N ALA A 575 93.70 32.55 -27.63
CA ALA A 575 94.16 32.87 -28.98
C ALA A 575 94.99 34.18 -29.00
N GLN A 576 94.61 35.18 -28.22
CA GLN A 576 95.37 36.43 -28.09
C GLN A 576 96.78 36.17 -27.52
N VAL A 577 96.88 35.41 -26.42
CA VAL A 577 98.18 35.06 -25.80
C VAL A 577 99.05 34.23 -26.75
N GLN A 578 98.46 33.26 -27.46
CA GLN A 578 99.19 32.46 -28.44
C GLN A 578 99.71 33.29 -29.62
N THR A 579 98.93 34.28 -30.06
CA THR A 579 99.34 35.19 -31.15
C THR A 579 100.51 36.08 -30.71
N GLU A 580 100.48 36.61 -29.49
CA GLU A 580 101.61 37.36 -28.93
C GLU A 580 102.87 36.51 -28.80
N GLN A 581 102.74 35.27 -28.30
CA GLN A 581 103.88 34.33 -28.23
C GLN A 581 104.42 33.96 -29.61
N PHE A 582 103.55 33.72 -30.59
CA PHE A 582 103.97 33.41 -31.95
C PHE A 582 104.74 34.58 -32.57
N MET A 583 104.24 35.81 -32.44
CA MET A 583 104.91 37.01 -32.96
C MET A 583 106.27 37.25 -32.29
N ALA A 584 106.38 37.04 -30.98
CA ALA A 584 107.65 37.11 -30.27
C ALA A 584 108.63 36.01 -30.74
N GLY A 585 108.13 34.80 -31.00
CA GLY A 585 108.91 33.69 -31.53
C GLY A 585 109.45 33.96 -32.93
N VAL A 586 108.62 34.48 -33.84
CA VAL A 586 109.02 34.85 -35.20
C VAL A 586 110.12 35.91 -35.17
N ALA A 587 109.99 36.94 -34.33
CA ALA A 587 111.01 37.97 -34.19
C ALA A 587 112.38 37.40 -33.75
N ASN A 588 112.38 36.46 -32.80
CA ASN A 588 113.61 35.82 -32.31
C ASN A 588 114.25 34.88 -33.35
N VAL A 589 113.43 34.12 -34.10
CA VAL A 589 113.93 33.26 -35.18
C VAL A 589 114.53 34.08 -36.31
N LEU A 590 113.91 35.20 -36.68
CA LEU A 590 114.48 36.10 -37.70
C LEU A 590 115.84 36.65 -37.28
N ALA A 591 115.97 37.06 -36.01
CA ALA A 591 117.23 37.54 -35.47
C ALA A 591 118.33 36.46 -35.50
N LYS A 592 118.02 35.24 -35.03
CA LYS A 592 118.98 34.11 -35.06
C LYS A 592 119.33 33.65 -36.48
N ALA A 593 118.40 33.68 -37.42
CA ALA A 593 118.65 33.30 -38.81
C ALA A 593 119.67 34.24 -39.45
N HIS A 594 119.52 35.56 -39.25
CA HIS A 594 120.47 36.56 -39.73
C HIS A 594 121.86 36.40 -39.11
N GLU A 595 121.95 36.09 -37.81
CA GLU A 595 123.21 35.81 -37.12
C GLU A 595 123.91 34.57 -37.72
N SER A 596 123.19 33.44 -37.84
CA SER A 596 123.76 32.18 -38.34
C SER A 596 124.21 32.27 -39.80
N PHE A 597 123.49 33.02 -40.63
CA PHE A 597 123.85 33.25 -42.03
C PHE A 597 125.19 33.98 -42.14
N ARG A 598 125.40 34.99 -41.28
CA ARG A 598 126.65 35.75 -41.22
C ARG A 598 127.83 34.85 -40.84
N GLU A 599 127.67 33.98 -39.85
CA GLU A 599 128.71 33.04 -39.41
C GLU A 599 129.01 31.95 -40.45
N ALA A 600 127.97 31.35 -41.06
CA ALA A 600 128.14 30.29 -42.05
C ALA A 600 128.84 30.77 -43.33
N MET A 601 128.58 32.00 -43.76
CA MET A 601 129.27 32.62 -44.89
C MET A 601 130.76 32.82 -44.61
N LEU A 602 131.11 33.31 -43.42
CA LEU A 602 132.51 33.47 -43.00
C LEU A 602 133.25 32.12 -42.97
N LYS A 603 132.61 31.09 -42.39
CA LYS A 603 133.20 29.76 -42.27
C LYS A 603 133.40 29.08 -43.63
N THR A 604 132.43 29.16 -44.55
CA THR A 604 132.52 28.52 -45.86
C THR A 604 133.67 29.07 -46.71
N VAL A 605 133.93 30.38 -46.62
CA VAL A 605 135.04 31.01 -47.33
C VAL A 605 136.40 30.55 -46.77
N GLN A 606 136.50 30.39 -45.45
CA GLN A 606 137.70 29.85 -44.81
C GLN A 606 137.94 28.37 -45.16
N ASP A 607 136.91 27.53 -45.04
CA ASP A 607 137.02 26.08 -45.23
C ASP A 607 137.32 25.72 -46.69
N ASN A 608 136.71 26.40 -47.68
CA ASN A 608 137.02 26.15 -49.10
C ASN A 608 138.46 26.52 -49.46
N THR A 609 139.00 27.58 -48.85
CA THR A 609 140.40 27.97 -49.07
C THR A 609 141.35 26.91 -48.51
N HIS A 610 141.02 26.35 -47.34
CA HIS A 610 141.81 25.29 -46.72
C HIS A 610 141.74 23.98 -47.52
N ASP A 611 140.55 23.54 -47.92
CA ASP A 611 140.36 22.26 -48.63
C ASP A 611 141.01 22.26 -50.03
N PHE A 612 141.03 23.42 -50.71
CA PHE A 612 141.74 23.60 -51.98
C PHE A 612 143.26 23.37 -51.82
N HIS A 613 143.87 23.89 -50.75
CA HIS A 613 145.29 23.67 -50.47
C HIS A 613 145.60 22.22 -50.09
N THR A 614 144.71 21.56 -49.35
CA THR A 614 144.89 20.15 -48.91
C THR A 614 144.84 19.19 -50.09
N LYS A 615 143.87 19.35 -51.01
CA LYS A 615 143.75 18.48 -52.19
C LYS A 615 144.91 18.65 -53.16
N LEU A 616 145.45 19.85 -53.30
CA LEU A 616 146.64 20.11 -54.11
C LEU A 616 147.86 19.35 -53.55
N SER A 617 148.04 19.33 -52.23
CA SER A 617 149.14 18.60 -51.57
C SER A 617 149.01 17.07 -51.72
N SER A 618 147.79 16.53 -51.56
CA SER A 618 147.54 15.10 -51.67
C SER A 618 147.73 14.55 -53.10
N ALA A 619 147.40 15.33 -54.13
CA ALA A 619 147.60 14.94 -55.52
C ALA A 619 149.10 14.82 -55.87
N VAL A 620 149.93 15.71 -55.33
CA VAL A 620 151.39 15.68 -55.50
C VAL A 620 152.00 14.47 -54.78
N ALA A 621 151.51 14.12 -53.60
CA ALA A 621 151.97 12.95 -52.85
C ALA A 621 151.65 11.61 -53.56
N LEU A 622 150.45 11.48 -54.13
CA LEU A 622 150.02 10.28 -54.86
C LEU A 622 150.89 10.03 -56.11
N LEU A 623 151.21 11.08 -56.87
CA LEU A 623 152.15 10.98 -58.00
C LEU A 623 153.55 10.52 -57.56
N GLY A 624 154.04 11.02 -56.42
CA GLY A 624 155.32 10.58 -55.84
C GLY A 624 155.31 9.11 -55.40
N THR A 625 154.16 8.58 -54.99
CA THR A 625 154.03 7.19 -54.51
C THR A 625 153.96 6.20 -55.66
N SER A 626 153.21 6.51 -56.73
CA SER A 626 153.12 5.65 -57.92
C SER A 626 154.44 5.52 -58.68
N ILE A 627 155.29 6.55 -58.66
CA ILE A 627 156.64 6.49 -59.24
C ILE A 627 157.54 5.52 -58.45
N LYS A 628 157.39 5.49 -57.12
CA LYS A 628 158.18 4.61 -56.24
C LYS A 628 157.77 3.15 -56.36
N GLU A 629 156.47 2.86 -56.47
CA GLU A 629 155.98 1.50 -56.73
C GLU A 629 156.42 0.96 -58.10
N LEU A 630 156.54 1.81 -59.12
CA LEU A 630 157.05 1.39 -60.43
C LEU A 630 158.54 0.99 -60.38
N ASP A 631 159.34 1.66 -59.54
CA ASP A 631 160.77 1.38 -59.33
C ASP A 631 161.00 0.07 -58.56
N ASP A 632 160.17 -0.21 -57.54
CA ASP A 632 160.23 -1.47 -56.78
C ASP A 632 159.79 -2.69 -57.62
N VAL A 633 158.81 -2.53 -58.53
CA VAL A 633 158.39 -3.60 -59.44
C VAL A 633 159.43 -3.89 -60.52
N LEU A 634 160.19 -2.88 -60.98
CA LEU A 634 161.23 -3.09 -61.98
C LEU A 634 162.48 -3.77 -61.40
N SER A 635 162.85 -3.42 -60.17
CA SER A 635 164.03 -3.97 -59.50
C SER A 635 163.86 -5.42 -59.04
N THR A 636 162.63 -5.93 -58.96
CA THR A 636 162.33 -7.32 -58.58
C THR A 636 162.19 -8.31 -59.74
N ALA A 637 162.15 -7.86 -61.01
CA ALA A 637 161.75 -8.71 -62.14
C ALA A 637 162.84 -8.99 -63.22
N THR A 638 164.13 -8.80 -62.91
CA THR A 638 165.27 -9.24 -63.76
C THR A 638 166.30 -10.09 -62.97
N PRO A 639 167.06 -11.00 -63.62
CA PRO A 639 166.95 -12.45 -63.40
C PRO A 639 168.25 -13.12 -62.90
N LYS A 640 168.16 -14.26 -62.19
CA LYS A 640 169.18 -15.35 -62.12
C LYS A 640 168.67 -16.48 -61.19
N GLU A 641 168.69 -17.76 -61.51
CA GLU A 641 169.88 -18.59 -61.73
C GLU A 641 171.13 -18.12 -60.94
N ARG A 642 171.41 -18.56 -59.72
CA ARG A 642 170.91 -19.77 -59.07
C ARG A 642 171.04 -19.70 -57.54
N SER A 643 170.02 -20.32 -56.93
CA SER A 643 170.08 -21.13 -55.73
C SER A 643 170.02 -20.41 -54.36
N LYS A 644 169.01 -20.86 -53.60
CA LYS A 644 168.78 -20.74 -52.15
C LYS A 644 168.19 -19.44 -51.64
#